data_AF-A0A8S1QPU5-F1
#
_entry.id   AF-A0A8S1QPU5-F1
#
_cell.length_a   1.000
_cell.length_b   1.000
_cell.length_c   1.000
_cell.angle_alpha   90.00
_cell.angle_beta   90.00
_cell.angle_gamma   90.00
#
_symmetry.space_group_name_H-M   'P 1'
#
loop_
_entity.id
_entity.type
_entity.pdbx_description
1 polymer ?
#
loop_
_entity_poly.entity_id
_entity_poly.type
_entity_poly.pdbx_seq_one_letter_code
_entity_poly.pdbx_strand_id
1 'polypeptide(L)'
;MFNTISYFQQQLQITFDGQYKNTKKDGKWDVFYKFPQQQKLQKIGGGLYGNGVKIGKWIEIDEKSVLDYIVSYNGEYHNDKKVGLWTTLKKKSGIEQLCGSANYDEDGTEIFKNDEASNFLQVGEFKNGKKVGKWNIFYKHYNNDKFQLIGGGSYDTECEGFKIGNWVELSDFNADNREIIYKGEYKYGKRVGQWDIVCIGAYNKPEKKIGGGQYDDNGIKIGLWIEDQQLNKYITNQGEYNQGKKVGKWNILMRNSDDQPQQIGEGSYENGEKLGNWTECDECKDVINFSFYSQLTLDGFGFQICQGGYQIHRGEYKMGKKVGLWKNFIEQHKNFQLCGSANYDDDGTEIFKNDEASKILQVGEFKHGKKVGRWDIFYWDQKKAKFEQIGGGLYDEQGSGNKIGNWIEYKTGYKNNSQITFNGEYNNGKKVGLWKTYKKRKNFKIQNQIFQLCGCSNYDENGIELYTSDKNLNIFYLGDFMNGKKIGRWDIYNRWNKKQDFYKIGGGSYYEGGNGNKHGKWIELSNQFGFYRNLIYCGEYKNGIKVGRWDIGYKGELEKVYKKIGGGTYANGMKIGKWIELNEQCQEITKSQYYQFHDAFEIYQGNYKFGKKFGLWETFKIQNQIINFNILSGSANYDEDGTEIFKNDEASNFLQVGEFKKGKKVGKWNIFFKHYNNDKFQLIGGGSYDTECEGFKIGNWIELSDEGQKSTNSTKYQICQGDYKFYKKIGLWKKFNIIYKNLQLCGSANYDEDGTEIFQNDETSQILYIGEFRNRKKVGRWDILYGRSTEEFIKIGGGQYDENGNFKIGQWIDLIDSFGYNREVIYKGEYYCGEKVGKWNILYVGVVGKEHNIIGGGQYDNSIKIGKWTDLSDSFTSNNAIMYKGEYKNGNKVGLWDILLDWMYFDKLKIIGGGFYDKQGYSIKIGQWMELSEQFTKFCQIMTIGEYKNGRKVGTWNEIYIQ
;
A
#
# COMPACT_ATOMS: atom_id res chain seq x y z
N MET A 1 -13.07 33.75 13.41
CA MET A 1 -13.53 32.50 12.78
C MET A 1 -13.76 32.78 11.30
N PHE A 2 -12.77 32.49 10.46
CA PHE A 2 -12.89 32.46 9.01
C PHE A 2 -12.47 31.05 8.59
N ASN A 3 -13.35 30.30 7.96
CA ASN A 3 -13.01 29.06 7.27
C ASN A 3 -13.44 29.24 5.81
N THR A 4 -12.46 29.46 4.94
CA THR A 4 -12.61 29.46 3.50
C THR A 4 -12.03 28.14 2.98
N ILE A 5 -12.90 27.24 2.52
CA ILE A 5 -12.54 26.14 1.62
C ILE A 5 -13.21 26.50 0.30
N SER A 6 -12.45 27.02 -0.67
CA SER A 6 -12.94 27.26 -2.03
C SER A 6 -12.40 26.20 -2.98
N TYR A 7 -13.21 25.19 -3.28
CA TYR A 7 -13.13 24.44 -4.53
C TYR A 7 -13.85 25.28 -5.60
N PHE A 8 -13.13 25.82 -6.58
CA PHE A 8 -13.71 26.56 -7.70
C PHE A 8 -14.23 25.58 -8.76
N GLN A 9 -15.55 25.50 -8.97
CA GLN A 9 -16.16 24.89 -10.16
C GLN A 9 -16.52 25.99 -11.17
N GLN A 10 -16.06 25.87 -12.42
CA GLN A 10 -16.48 26.74 -13.53
C GLN A 10 -17.89 26.34 -13.98
N GLN A 11 -18.85 27.29 -13.99
CA GLN A 11 -20.26 27.04 -14.34
C GLN A 11 -20.48 26.98 -15.87
N LEU A 12 -21.35 26.07 -16.31
CA LEU A 12 -21.79 25.88 -17.71
C LEU A 12 -22.77 26.99 -18.13
N GLN A 13 -22.69 27.49 -19.37
CA GLN A 13 -23.63 28.48 -19.92
C GLN A 13 -24.51 27.85 -21.02
N ILE A 14 -25.83 27.82 -20.78
CA ILE A 14 -26.87 27.35 -21.72
C ILE A 14 -27.72 28.55 -22.16
N THR A 15 -27.97 28.67 -23.46
CA THR A 15 -28.77 29.76 -24.06
C THR A 15 -29.90 29.18 -24.89
N PHE A 16 -31.09 29.77 -24.81
CA PHE A 16 -32.25 29.41 -25.62
C PHE A 16 -32.53 30.52 -26.64
N ASP A 17 -32.79 30.15 -27.89
CA ASP A 17 -33.13 31.08 -28.98
C ASP A 17 -34.50 30.71 -29.57
N GLY A 18 -35.40 31.66 -29.70
CA GLY A 18 -36.76 31.44 -30.17
C GLY A 18 -37.62 32.70 -30.09
N GLN A 19 -38.86 32.60 -30.57
CA GLN A 19 -39.81 33.72 -30.61
C GLN A 19 -40.93 33.55 -29.57
N TYR A 20 -41.40 34.68 -29.06
CA TYR A 20 -42.62 34.76 -28.27
C TYR A 20 -43.75 35.32 -29.12
N LYS A 21 -44.94 34.72 -29.02
CA LYS A 21 -46.19 35.24 -29.57
C LYS A 21 -47.21 35.34 -28.44
N ASN A 22 -47.77 36.54 -28.22
CA ASN A 22 -48.69 36.82 -27.12
C ASN A 22 -48.14 36.38 -25.75
N THR A 23 -46.90 36.75 -25.43
CA THR A 23 -46.20 36.41 -24.17
C THR A 23 -45.90 34.92 -23.95
N LYS A 24 -46.21 34.06 -24.92
CA LYS A 24 -45.95 32.61 -24.85
C LYS A 24 -44.91 32.20 -25.89
N LYS A 25 -44.11 31.17 -25.56
CA LYS A 25 -43.17 30.58 -26.51
C LYS A 25 -43.95 30.03 -27.71
N ASP A 26 -43.51 30.35 -28.92
CA ASP A 26 -44.17 29.93 -30.15
C ASP A 26 -43.13 29.65 -31.23
N GLY A 27 -43.43 28.73 -32.14
CA GLY A 27 -42.53 28.35 -33.22
C GLY A 27 -41.32 27.54 -32.75
N LYS A 28 -40.22 27.61 -33.51
CA LYS A 28 -39.02 26.81 -33.27
C LYS A 28 -38.13 27.44 -32.20
N TRP A 29 -37.69 26.61 -31.26
CA TRP A 29 -36.79 26.98 -30.19
C TRP A 29 -35.54 26.12 -30.24
N ASP A 30 -34.37 26.76 -30.30
CA ASP A 30 -33.07 26.11 -30.37
C ASP A 30 -32.32 26.30 -29.03
N VAL A 31 -31.62 25.26 -28.59
CA VAL A 31 -30.80 25.27 -27.36
C VAL A 31 -29.33 25.27 -27.74
N PHE A 32 -28.59 26.23 -27.23
CA PHE A 32 -27.16 26.44 -27.46
C PHE A 32 -26.35 26.28 -26.18
N TYR A 33 -25.08 25.92 -26.34
CA TYR A 33 -24.15 25.70 -25.25
C TYR A 33 -22.75 26.21 -25.57
N LYS A 34 -22.03 26.68 -24.53
CA LYS A 34 -20.66 27.21 -24.63
C LYS A 34 -19.74 26.54 -23.60
N PHE A 35 -18.72 25.82 -24.06
CA PHE A 35 -17.64 25.34 -23.19
C PHE A 35 -16.78 26.51 -22.68
N PRO A 36 -16.28 26.51 -21.44
CA PRO A 36 -15.44 27.60 -20.90
C PRO A 36 -14.20 27.91 -21.77
N GLN A 37 -13.68 26.90 -22.48
CA GLN A 37 -12.51 27.02 -23.34
C GLN A 37 -12.82 27.35 -24.81
N GLN A 38 -14.11 27.37 -25.21
CA GLN A 38 -14.51 27.63 -26.61
C GLN A 38 -15.30 28.93 -26.71
N GLN A 39 -14.93 29.80 -27.66
CA GLN A 39 -15.63 31.07 -27.86
C GLN A 39 -16.95 30.94 -28.63
N LYS A 40 -17.19 29.81 -29.33
CA LYS A 40 -18.34 29.60 -30.22
C LYS A 40 -19.46 28.80 -29.54
N LEU A 41 -20.69 29.31 -29.64
CA LEU A 41 -21.90 28.58 -29.23
C LEU A 41 -22.17 27.40 -30.17
N GLN A 42 -22.43 26.23 -29.62
CA GLN A 42 -22.86 25.04 -30.36
C GLN A 42 -24.33 24.76 -30.08
N LYS A 43 -25.12 24.52 -31.13
CA LYS A 43 -26.51 24.08 -30.99
C LYS A 43 -26.54 22.63 -30.53
N ILE A 44 -27.21 22.36 -29.42
CA ILE A 44 -27.23 21.04 -28.77
C ILE A 44 -28.64 20.49 -28.52
N GLY A 45 -29.70 21.27 -28.74
CA GLY A 45 -31.08 20.77 -28.63
C GLY A 45 -32.13 21.74 -29.19
N GLY A 46 -33.40 21.50 -28.86
CA GLY A 46 -34.52 22.32 -29.29
C GLY A 46 -35.76 21.54 -29.74
N GLY A 47 -36.81 22.27 -30.09
CA GLY A 47 -38.07 21.72 -30.60
C GLY A 47 -39.09 22.80 -30.96
N LEU A 48 -40.36 22.42 -31.11
CA LEU A 48 -41.45 23.34 -31.46
C LEU A 48 -42.32 23.64 -30.24
N TYR A 49 -42.67 24.91 -30.07
CA TYR A 49 -43.78 25.34 -29.21
C TYR A 49 -44.98 25.78 -30.07
N GLY A 50 -46.18 25.49 -29.59
CA GLY A 50 -47.42 26.08 -30.09
C GLY A 50 -48.21 26.66 -28.92
N ASN A 51 -48.45 27.97 -28.89
CA ASN A 51 -49.21 28.63 -27.81
C ASN A 51 -48.66 28.34 -26.40
N GLY A 52 -47.34 28.28 -26.25
CA GLY A 52 -46.65 28.08 -24.97
C GLY A 52 -46.44 26.63 -24.55
N VAL A 53 -46.96 25.64 -25.28
CA VAL A 53 -46.78 24.21 -24.97
C VAL A 53 -45.84 23.54 -25.99
N LYS A 54 -45.00 22.61 -25.55
CA LYS A 54 -44.12 21.79 -26.40
C LYS A 54 -44.96 20.85 -27.26
N ILE A 55 -44.63 20.81 -28.56
CA ILE A 55 -45.26 19.93 -29.56
C ILE A 55 -44.21 19.36 -30.51
N GLY A 56 -44.51 18.22 -31.13
CA GLY A 56 -43.68 17.59 -32.17
C GLY A 56 -42.33 17.09 -31.63
N LYS A 57 -41.32 17.04 -32.50
CA LYS A 57 -39.99 16.50 -32.16
C LYS A 57 -39.19 17.45 -31.27
N TRP A 58 -38.56 16.89 -30.24
CA TRP A 58 -37.77 17.59 -29.25
C TRP A 58 -36.45 16.88 -28.96
N ILE A 59 -35.43 17.69 -28.69
CA ILE A 59 -34.15 17.29 -28.10
C ILE A 59 -34.00 18.07 -26.79
N GLU A 60 -34.20 17.39 -25.67
CA GLU A 60 -33.98 17.92 -24.33
C GLU A 60 -32.57 17.63 -23.85
N ILE A 61 -32.08 18.38 -22.86
CA ILE A 61 -30.70 18.28 -22.40
C ILE A 61 -30.73 18.13 -20.88
N ASP A 62 -29.97 17.17 -20.37
CA ASP A 62 -29.88 16.97 -18.93
C ASP A 62 -29.07 18.10 -18.30
N GLU A 63 -29.69 18.86 -17.40
CA GLU A 63 -29.06 19.95 -16.64
C GLU A 63 -27.92 19.43 -15.74
N LYS A 64 -27.90 18.13 -15.41
CA LYS A 64 -26.83 17.48 -14.62
C LYS A 64 -25.66 16.97 -15.48
N SER A 65 -25.63 17.29 -16.77
CA SER A 65 -24.51 16.95 -17.65
C SER A 65 -23.18 17.40 -17.03
N VAL A 66 -22.27 16.45 -16.81
CA VAL A 66 -20.94 16.69 -16.22
C VAL A 66 -19.99 17.24 -17.29
N LEU A 67 -18.95 17.97 -16.90
CA LEU A 67 -17.97 18.63 -17.79
C LEU A 67 -17.46 17.78 -18.98
N ASP A 68 -17.52 16.45 -18.88
CA ASP A 68 -16.97 15.52 -19.87
C ASP A 68 -17.98 15.01 -20.93
N TYR A 69 -19.30 15.25 -20.79
CA TYR A 69 -20.32 14.79 -21.75
C TYR A 69 -21.65 15.54 -21.66
N ILE A 70 -22.36 15.66 -22.79
CA ILE A 70 -23.72 16.19 -22.86
C ILE A 70 -24.70 15.03 -22.98
N VAL A 71 -25.69 14.95 -22.09
CA VAL A 71 -26.80 13.99 -22.23
C VAL A 71 -27.99 14.70 -22.86
N SER A 72 -28.53 14.16 -23.94
CA SER A 72 -29.76 14.65 -24.58
C SER A 72 -30.83 13.58 -24.70
N TYR A 73 -32.09 13.98 -24.59
CA TYR A 73 -33.25 13.11 -24.73
C TYR A 73 -34.03 13.49 -25.99
N ASN A 74 -34.15 12.57 -26.93
CA ASN A 74 -34.78 12.81 -28.23
C ASN A 74 -36.13 12.09 -28.27
N GLY A 75 -37.22 12.81 -28.49
CA GLY A 75 -38.54 12.19 -28.62
C GLY A 75 -39.59 13.17 -29.11
N GLU A 76 -40.86 12.83 -28.95
CA GLU A 76 -41.98 13.68 -29.35
C GLU A 76 -42.81 14.15 -28.16
N TYR A 77 -43.30 15.38 -28.26
CA TYR A 77 -44.25 15.99 -27.34
C TYR A 77 -45.62 16.15 -28.01
N HIS A 78 -46.67 15.90 -27.24
CA HIS A 78 -48.04 16.28 -27.57
C HIS A 78 -48.60 17.07 -26.38
N ASN A 79 -48.85 18.36 -26.55
CA ASN A 79 -49.37 19.26 -25.50
C ASN A 79 -48.59 19.16 -24.16
N ASP A 80 -47.27 19.37 -24.21
CA ASP A 80 -46.35 19.26 -23.05
C ASP A 80 -46.22 17.85 -22.42
N LYS A 81 -46.84 16.82 -22.99
CA LYS A 81 -46.66 15.43 -22.59
C LYS A 81 -45.69 14.72 -23.52
N LYS A 82 -44.71 14.01 -22.97
CA LYS A 82 -43.84 13.11 -23.74
C LYS A 82 -44.70 11.99 -24.30
N VAL A 83 -44.60 11.70 -25.59
CA VAL A 83 -45.35 10.60 -26.23
C VAL A 83 -44.41 9.73 -27.05
N GLY A 84 -44.69 8.43 -27.12
CA GLY A 84 -43.92 7.48 -27.91
C GLY A 84 -42.49 7.27 -27.40
N LEU A 85 -41.61 6.82 -28.30
CA LEU A 85 -40.23 6.47 -27.98
C LEU A 85 -39.36 7.73 -27.79
N TRP A 86 -38.78 7.84 -26.60
CA TRP A 86 -37.72 8.78 -26.24
C TRP A 86 -36.39 8.04 -26.16
N THR A 87 -35.35 8.54 -26.82
CA THR A 87 -34.00 7.97 -26.76
C THR A 87 -33.05 8.90 -26.02
N THR A 88 -32.22 8.35 -25.14
CA THR A 88 -31.17 9.09 -24.45
C THR A 88 -29.87 8.94 -25.23
N LEU A 89 -29.26 10.06 -25.60
CA LEU A 89 -27.98 10.13 -26.28
C LEU A 89 -26.95 10.81 -25.37
N LYS A 90 -25.76 10.22 -25.27
CA LYS A 90 -24.59 10.80 -24.61
C LYS A 90 -23.61 11.27 -25.69
N LYS A 91 -23.23 12.53 -25.67
CA LYS A 91 -22.28 13.12 -26.61
C LYS A 91 -20.94 13.39 -25.94
N LYS A 92 -19.89 12.73 -26.39
CA LYS A 92 -18.50 12.95 -25.96
C LYS A 92 -17.62 13.19 -27.19
N SER A 93 -16.90 14.32 -27.21
CA SER A 93 -15.97 14.67 -28.29
C SER A 93 -16.57 14.63 -29.72
N GLY A 94 -17.85 15.01 -29.86
CA GLY A 94 -18.56 15.03 -31.14
C GLY A 94 -19.19 13.70 -31.58
N ILE A 95 -18.98 12.61 -30.84
CA ILE A 95 -19.63 11.32 -31.09
C ILE A 95 -20.90 11.22 -30.24
N GLU A 96 -22.05 11.02 -30.89
CA GLU A 96 -23.34 10.77 -30.23
C GLU A 96 -23.52 9.26 -30.04
N GLN A 97 -23.86 8.88 -28.80
CA GLN A 97 -23.99 7.49 -28.40
C GLN A 97 -25.34 7.28 -27.74
N LEU A 98 -26.15 6.38 -28.28
CA LEU A 98 -27.37 5.92 -27.63
C LEU A 98 -27.01 5.25 -26.29
N CYS A 99 -27.63 5.66 -25.19
CA CYS A 99 -27.35 5.13 -23.85
C CYS A 99 -28.60 4.77 -23.05
N GLY A 100 -29.80 5.13 -23.50
CA GLY A 100 -31.05 4.75 -22.85
C GLY A 100 -32.25 4.96 -23.75
N SER A 101 -33.41 4.50 -23.30
CA SER A 101 -34.68 4.85 -23.92
C SER A 101 -35.81 4.80 -22.90
N ALA A 102 -36.86 5.58 -23.15
CA ALA A 102 -38.12 5.49 -22.45
C ALA A 102 -39.26 5.52 -23.48
N ASN A 103 -40.41 4.94 -23.17
CA ASN A 103 -41.60 5.02 -24.01
C ASN A 103 -42.77 5.53 -23.18
N TYR A 104 -43.56 6.43 -23.75
CA TYR A 104 -44.65 7.11 -23.07
C TYR A 104 -45.96 6.92 -23.83
N ASP A 105 -47.07 6.77 -23.10
CA ASP A 105 -48.41 6.73 -23.70
C ASP A 105 -48.88 8.13 -24.14
N GLU A 106 -50.07 8.22 -24.72
CA GLU A 106 -50.67 9.48 -25.17
C GLU A 106 -50.92 10.47 -24.01
N ASP A 107 -51.00 9.96 -22.78
CA ASP A 107 -51.19 10.76 -21.58
C ASP A 107 -49.89 11.25 -20.94
N GLY A 108 -48.74 10.84 -21.46
CA GLY A 108 -47.43 11.18 -20.91
C GLY A 108 -46.96 10.27 -19.78
N THR A 109 -47.64 9.14 -19.56
CA THR A 109 -47.22 8.14 -18.57
C THR A 109 -46.10 7.29 -19.15
N GLU A 110 -45.01 7.15 -18.40
CA GLU A 110 -43.90 6.26 -18.78
C GLU A 110 -44.37 4.80 -18.73
N ILE A 111 -44.44 4.15 -19.90
CA ILE A 111 -44.83 2.74 -20.05
C ILE A 111 -43.60 1.83 -19.86
N PHE A 112 -42.43 2.33 -20.26
CA PHE A 112 -41.19 1.57 -20.25
C PHE A 112 -39.99 2.51 -20.13
N LYS A 113 -38.99 2.12 -19.35
CA LYS A 113 -37.70 2.80 -19.28
C LYS A 113 -36.57 1.79 -19.22
N ASN A 114 -35.53 2.06 -19.97
CA ASN A 114 -34.28 1.33 -19.95
C ASN A 114 -33.19 2.24 -19.40
N ASP A 115 -32.65 1.87 -18.24
CA ASP A 115 -31.68 2.68 -17.51
C ASP A 115 -30.34 2.80 -18.24
N GLU A 116 -29.68 3.95 -18.04
CA GLU A 116 -28.39 4.28 -18.66
C GLU A 116 -27.24 3.34 -18.27
N ALA A 117 -27.41 2.60 -17.17
CA ALA A 117 -26.47 1.61 -16.70
C ALA A 117 -26.65 0.23 -17.35
N SER A 118 -27.74 0.02 -18.09
CA SER A 118 -28.01 -1.25 -18.77
C SER A 118 -27.12 -1.40 -20.00
N ASN A 119 -26.44 -2.54 -20.10
CA ASN A 119 -25.72 -2.90 -21.32
C ASN A 119 -26.68 -3.34 -22.44
N PHE A 120 -28.00 -3.40 -22.22
CA PHE A 120 -28.97 -3.86 -23.20
C PHE A 120 -29.97 -2.77 -23.54
N LEU A 121 -30.47 -2.77 -24.77
CA LEU A 121 -31.50 -1.86 -25.23
C LEU A 121 -32.56 -2.62 -26.02
N GLN A 122 -33.80 -2.58 -25.56
CA GLN A 122 -34.93 -3.14 -26.29
C GLN A 122 -35.68 -2.03 -27.03
N VAL A 123 -35.91 -2.23 -28.32
CA VAL A 123 -36.62 -1.26 -29.18
C VAL A 123 -37.73 -1.96 -29.95
N GLY A 124 -38.95 -1.46 -29.83
CA GLY A 124 -40.11 -1.91 -30.58
C GLY A 124 -41.30 -1.00 -30.36
N GLU A 125 -42.44 -1.38 -30.93
CA GLU A 125 -43.68 -0.60 -30.89
C GLU A 125 -44.53 -0.96 -29.67
N PHE A 126 -45.24 0.04 -29.15
CA PHE A 126 -46.31 -0.15 -28.18
C PHE A 126 -47.62 0.32 -28.78
N LYS A 127 -48.70 -0.39 -28.45
CA LYS A 127 -50.07 0.01 -28.74
C LYS A 127 -50.91 -0.25 -27.50
N ASN A 128 -51.59 0.79 -27.00
CA ASN A 128 -52.41 0.73 -25.78
C ASN A 128 -51.66 0.15 -24.56
N GLY A 129 -50.43 0.59 -24.32
CA GLY A 129 -49.61 0.12 -23.20
C GLY A 129 -49.02 -1.29 -23.36
N LYS A 130 -49.27 -1.98 -24.47
CA LYS A 130 -48.79 -3.35 -24.72
C LYS A 130 -47.74 -3.37 -25.84
N LYS A 131 -46.74 -4.24 -25.73
CA LYS A 131 -45.71 -4.44 -26.77
C LYS A 131 -46.36 -5.12 -27.97
N VAL A 132 -46.17 -4.57 -29.16
CA VAL A 132 -46.70 -5.12 -30.42
C VAL A 132 -45.61 -5.17 -31.50
N GLY A 133 -45.80 -6.03 -32.49
CA GLY A 133 -44.93 -6.09 -33.67
C GLY A 133 -43.49 -6.51 -33.35
N LYS A 134 -42.55 -6.09 -34.20
CA LYS A 134 -41.14 -6.51 -34.10
C LYS A 134 -40.41 -5.75 -33.01
N TRP A 135 -39.68 -6.50 -32.18
CA TRP A 135 -38.84 -6.00 -31.10
C TRP A 135 -37.41 -6.47 -31.30
N ASN A 136 -36.48 -5.52 -31.24
CA ASN A 136 -35.05 -5.75 -31.37
C ASN A 136 -34.37 -5.60 -30.01
N ILE A 137 -33.37 -6.43 -29.74
CA ILE A 137 -32.53 -6.37 -28.55
C ILE A 137 -31.11 -6.01 -29.00
N PHE A 138 -30.62 -4.88 -28.55
CA PHE A 138 -29.26 -4.43 -28.75
C PHE A 138 -28.45 -4.62 -27.48
N TYR A 139 -27.15 -4.83 -27.62
CA TYR A 139 -26.20 -4.93 -26.52
C TYR A 139 -24.98 -4.05 -26.75
N LYS A 140 -24.50 -3.41 -25.69
CA LYS A 140 -23.30 -2.59 -25.64
C LYS A 140 -22.24 -3.33 -24.82
N HIS A 141 -21.21 -3.80 -25.49
CA HIS A 141 -20.08 -4.45 -24.83
C HIS A 141 -19.28 -3.41 -24.02
N TYR A 142 -18.73 -3.78 -22.85
CA TYR A 142 -18.06 -2.82 -21.95
C TYR A 142 -16.88 -2.06 -22.60
N ASN A 143 -16.17 -2.70 -23.54
CA ASN A 143 -15.09 -2.09 -24.33
C ASN A 143 -15.54 -1.42 -25.63
N ASN A 144 -16.81 -1.51 -26.01
CA ASN A 144 -17.31 -0.97 -27.26
C ASN A 144 -18.48 -0.03 -26.99
N ASP A 145 -18.28 1.23 -27.32
CA ASP A 145 -19.31 2.24 -27.16
C ASP A 145 -20.50 2.09 -28.13
N LYS A 146 -20.50 1.11 -29.03
CA LYS A 146 -21.60 0.89 -29.96
C LYS A 146 -22.49 -0.27 -29.53
N PHE A 147 -23.80 -0.01 -29.53
CA PHE A 147 -24.84 -1.04 -29.43
C PHE A 147 -24.84 -1.92 -30.70
N GLN A 148 -24.86 -3.25 -30.52
CA GLN A 148 -24.96 -4.25 -31.58
C GLN A 148 -26.30 -5.01 -31.44
N LEU A 149 -26.99 -5.26 -32.54
CA LEU A 149 -28.21 -6.06 -32.54
C LEU A 149 -27.84 -7.52 -32.23
N ILE A 150 -28.26 -8.03 -31.08
CA ILE A 150 -27.96 -9.39 -30.63
C ILE A 150 -29.18 -10.31 -30.63
N GLY A 151 -30.39 -9.75 -30.70
CA GLY A 151 -31.60 -10.56 -30.65
C GLY A 151 -32.89 -9.79 -30.84
N GLY A 152 -33.99 -10.39 -30.40
CA GLY A 152 -35.34 -9.88 -30.63
C GLY A 152 -36.32 -10.94 -31.10
N GLY A 153 -37.55 -10.51 -31.35
CA GLY A 153 -38.64 -11.34 -31.87
C GLY A 153 -39.87 -10.48 -32.15
N SER A 154 -41.04 -11.10 -32.23
CA SER A 154 -42.29 -10.37 -32.47
C SER A 154 -43.31 -10.60 -31.37
N TYR A 155 -44.10 -9.58 -31.09
CA TYR A 155 -45.32 -9.68 -30.32
C TYR A 155 -46.52 -9.67 -31.26
N ASP A 156 -47.62 -10.32 -30.85
CA ASP A 156 -48.86 -10.24 -31.59
C ASP A 156 -49.33 -8.78 -31.77
N THR A 157 -49.92 -8.49 -32.93
CA THR A 157 -50.49 -7.17 -33.25
C THR A 157 -51.96 -7.07 -32.91
N GLU A 158 -52.60 -8.23 -32.68
CA GLU A 158 -54.05 -8.37 -32.50
C GLU A 158 -54.45 -8.72 -31.05
N CYS A 159 -53.51 -9.03 -30.14
CA CYS A 159 -53.83 -9.54 -28.80
C CYS A 159 -53.12 -8.76 -27.67
N GLU A 160 -52.91 -9.45 -26.53
CA GLU A 160 -52.48 -8.87 -25.27
C GLU A 160 -50.97 -8.60 -25.16
N GLY A 161 -50.25 -8.61 -26.29
CA GLY A 161 -48.80 -8.45 -26.32
C GLY A 161 -48.08 -9.74 -25.93
N PHE A 162 -48.53 -10.89 -26.45
CA PHE A 162 -47.81 -12.15 -26.29
C PHE A 162 -46.68 -12.28 -27.30
N LYS A 163 -45.57 -12.91 -26.89
CA LYS A 163 -44.49 -13.29 -27.79
C LYS A 163 -44.96 -14.34 -28.80
N ILE A 164 -44.59 -14.17 -30.06
CA ILE A 164 -44.89 -15.09 -31.17
C ILE A 164 -43.67 -15.26 -32.10
N GLY A 165 -43.60 -16.40 -32.78
CA GLY A 165 -42.60 -16.70 -33.80
C GLY A 165 -41.20 -16.89 -33.23
N ASN A 166 -40.18 -16.69 -34.07
CA ASN A 166 -38.78 -16.86 -33.67
C ASN A 166 -38.33 -15.75 -32.74
N TRP A 167 -37.63 -16.14 -31.67
CA TRP A 167 -37.08 -15.26 -30.66
C TRP A 167 -35.63 -15.57 -30.38
N VAL A 168 -34.88 -14.51 -30.11
CA VAL A 168 -33.57 -14.54 -29.49
C VAL A 168 -33.65 -13.75 -28.19
N GLU A 169 -33.54 -14.44 -27.06
CA GLU A 169 -33.63 -13.87 -25.73
C GLU A 169 -32.26 -13.82 -25.06
N LEU A 170 -32.05 -12.84 -24.19
CA LEU A 170 -30.90 -12.82 -23.31
C LEU A 170 -31.14 -13.70 -22.10
N SER A 171 -30.08 -14.33 -21.61
CA SER A 171 -30.08 -14.91 -20.27
C SER A 171 -30.11 -13.81 -19.21
N ASP A 172 -30.88 -14.05 -18.15
CA ASP A 172 -30.99 -13.14 -17.00
C ASP A 172 -29.66 -12.97 -16.25
N PHE A 173 -28.70 -13.89 -16.46
CA PHE A 173 -27.38 -13.90 -15.83
C PHE A 173 -26.32 -13.41 -16.81
N ASN A 174 -26.03 -12.11 -16.79
CA ASN A 174 -25.05 -11.49 -17.69
C ASN A 174 -23.97 -10.70 -16.92
N ALA A 175 -23.28 -11.38 -16.01
CA ALA A 175 -22.32 -10.75 -15.10
C ALA A 175 -20.88 -10.60 -15.65
N ASP A 176 -20.46 -11.37 -16.68
CA ASP A 176 -19.03 -11.59 -16.98
C ASP A 176 -18.60 -11.42 -18.46
N ASN A 177 -19.17 -10.47 -19.21
CA ASN A 177 -18.75 -10.13 -20.59
C ASN A 177 -18.83 -11.26 -21.65
N ARG A 178 -19.61 -12.31 -21.40
CA ARG A 178 -20.00 -13.30 -22.42
C ARG A 178 -21.51 -13.41 -22.42
N GLU A 179 -22.12 -13.17 -23.57
CA GLU A 179 -23.58 -13.15 -23.65
C GLU A 179 -24.10 -14.57 -23.92
N ILE A 180 -24.91 -15.08 -23.02
CA ILE A 180 -25.71 -16.29 -23.27
C ILE A 180 -27.06 -15.83 -23.80
N ILE A 181 -27.42 -16.33 -24.97
CA ILE A 181 -28.73 -16.11 -25.59
C ILE A 181 -29.47 -17.43 -25.79
N TYR A 182 -30.79 -17.36 -25.72
CA TYR A 182 -31.69 -18.46 -26.01
C TYR A 182 -32.35 -18.21 -27.37
N LYS A 183 -32.25 -19.16 -28.30
CA LYS A 183 -32.88 -19.09 -29.62
C LYS A 183 -33.97 -20.15 -29.74
N GLY A 184 -35.18 -19.77 -30.09
CA GLY A 184 -36.27 -20.72 -30.30
C GLY A 184 -37.57 -20.04 -30.73
N GLU A 185 -38.67 -20.75 -30.65
CA GLU A 185 -39.98 -20.26 -31.08
C GLU A 185 -40.93 -20.04 -29.90
N TYR A 186 -41.75 -18.99 -30.00
CA TYR A 186 -42.87 -18.72 -29.13
C TYR A 186 -44.22 -18.92 -29.85
N LYS A 187 -45.19 -19.46 -29.13
CA LYS A 187 -46.59 -19.53 -29.54
C LYS A 187 -47.48 -19.09 -28.38
N TYR A 188 -48.19 -17.97 -28.56
CA TYR A 188 -49.04 -17.35 -27.53
C TYR A 188 -48.34 -17.17 -26.18
N GLY A 189 -47.10 -16.65 -26.21
CA GLY A 189 -46.32 -16.37 -25.00
C GLY A 189 -45.66 -17.60 -24.35
N LYS A 190 -45.85 -18.81 -24.90
CA LYS A 190 -45.18 -20.04 -24.45
C LYS A 190 -44.04 -20.43 -25.37
N ARG A 191 -42.93 -20.90 -24.82
CA ARG A 191 -41.81 -21.47 -25.58
C ARG A 191 -42.25 -22.81 -26.19
N VAL A 192 -42.06 -23.03 -27.48
CA VAL A 192 -42.42 -24.28 -28.16
C VAL A 192 -41.25 -24.78 -29.01
N GLY A 193 -41.23 -26.09 -29.29
CA GLY A 193 -40.25 -26.69 -30.19
C GLY A 193 -38.82 -26.66 -29.66
N GLN A 194 -37.85 -26.61 -30.59
CA GLN A 194 -36.43 -26.63 -30.27
C GLN A 194 -35.94 -25.27 -29.76
N TRP A 195 -35.24 -25.29 -28.63
CA TRP A 195 -34.60 -24.13 -28.03
C TRP A 195 -33.10 -24.38 -27.85
N ASP A 196 -32.29 -23.47 -28.36
CA ASP A 196 -30.84 -23.55 -28.32
C ASP A 196 -30.28 -22.51 -27.35
N ILE A 197 -29.31 -22.94 -26.52
CA ILE A 197 -28.53 -22.04 -25.66
C ILE A 197 -27.23 -21.75 -26.39
N VAL A 198 -26.98 -20.49 -26.72
CA VAL A 198 -25.85 -20.06 -27.53
C VAL A 198 -25.02 -19.04 -26.76
N CYS A 199 -23.71 -19.26 -26.69
CA CYS A 199 -22.76 -18.29 -26.19
C CYS A 199 -22.27 -17.42 -27.35
N ILE A 200 -22.45 -16.11 -27.24
CA ILE A 200 -21.80 -15.11 -28.09
C ILE A 200 -20.45 -14.81 -27.44
N GLY A 201 -19.36 -15.20 -28.12
CA GLY A 201 -18.02 -14.96 -27.58
C GLY A 201 -17.65 -13.48 -27.68
N ALA A 202 -16.90 -12.98 -26.69
CA ALA A 202 -16.28 -11.67 -26.77
C ALA A 202 -15.39 -11.58 -28.04
N TYR A 203 -15.38 -10.41 -28.70
CA TYR A 203 -14.51 -10.07 -29.85
C TYR A 203 -14.80 -10.80 -31.17
N ASN A 204 -16.03 -10.70 -31.69
CA ASN A 204 -16.40 -11.23 -33.03
C ASN A 204 -16.19 -12.74 -33.20
N LYS A 205 -16.16 -13.50 -32.10
CA LYS A 205 -16.12 -14.97 -32.21
C LYS A 205 -17.47 -15.47 -32.72
N PRO A 206 -17.49 -16.48 -33.60
CA PRO A 206 -18.75 -17.06 -34.06
C PRO A 206 -19.56 -17.57 -32.88
N GLU A 207 -20.89 -17.45 -32.99
CA GLU A 207 -21.84 -18.01 -32.06
C GLU A 207 -21.58 -19.51 -31.85
N LYS A 208 -21.57 -19.94 -30.58
CA LYS A 208 -21.38 -21.36 -30.24
C LYS A 208 -22.57 -21.88 -29.45
N LYS A 209 -23.25 -22.91 -29.98
CA LYS A 209 -24.28 -23.65 -29.24
C LYS A 209 -23.63 -24.38 -28.07
N ILE A 210 -24.07 -24.04 -26.85
CA ILE A 210 -23.56 -24.61 -25.60
C ILE A 210 -24.56 -25.56 -24.93
N GLY A 211 -25.85 -25.46 -25.26
CA GLY A 211 -26.90 -26.32 -24.74
C GLY A 211 -28.23 -26.16 -25.48
N GLY A 212 -29.31 -26.61 -24.86
CA GLY A 212 -30.67 -26.55 -25.44
C GLY A 212 -31.49 -27.82 -25.20
N GLY A 213 -32.71 -27.82 -25.72
CA GLY A 213 -33.64 -28.95 -25.66
C GLY A 213 -34.98 -28.61 -26.31
N GLN A 214 -36.01 -29.40 -26.02
CA GLN A 214 -37.34 -29.24 -26.63
C GLN A 214 -38.42 -28.89 -25.60
N TYR A 215 -39.35 -28.04 -26.04
CA TYR A 215 -40.62 -27.77 -25.37
C TYR A 215 -41.77 -28.38 -26.18
N ASP A 216 -42.80 -28.86 -25.47
CA ASP A 216 -44.08 -29.19 -26.09
C ASP A 216 -44.93 -27.94 -26.40
N ASP A 217 -46.11 -28.12 -26.99
CA ASP A 217 -47.03 -27.02 -27.34
C ASP A 217 -47.58 -26.26 -26.12
N ASN A 218 -47.41 -26.81 -24.91
CA ASN A 218 -47.85 -26.19 -23.66
C ASN A 218 -46.73 -25.42 -22.95
N GLY A 219 -45.52 -25.41 -23.50
CA GLY A 219 -44.35 -24.79 -22.88
C GLY A 219 -43.68 -25.63 -21.81
N ILE A 220 -43.88 -26.95 -21.84
CA ILE A 220 -43.30 -27.90 -20.89
C ILE A 220 -42.06 -28.54 -21.51
N LYS A 221 -40.94 -28.57 -20.77
CA LYS A 221 -39.70 -29.23 -21.22
C LYS A 221 -39.91 -30.73 -21.39
N ILE A 222 -39.43 -31.28 -22.50
CA ILE A 222 -39.47 -32.70 -22.83
C ILE A 222 -38.15 -33.18 -23.45
N GLY A 223 -37.87 -34.47 -23.33
CA GLY A 223 -36.74 -35.13 -23.99
C GLY A 223 -35.38 -34.73 -23.44
N LEU A 224 -34.34 -34.87 -24.26
CA LEU A 224 -32.96 -34.56 -23.89
C LEU A 224 -32.73 -33.05 -23.79
N TRP A 225 -32.12 -32.64 -22.68
CA TRP A 225 -31.74 -31.27 -22.39
C TRP A 225 -30.28 -31.17 -21.99
N ILE A 226 -29.62 -30.12 -22.45
CA ILE A 226 -28.33 -29.65 -21.96
C ILE A 226 -28.58 -28.27 -21.34
N GLU A 227 -28.60 -28.22 -20.03
CA GLU A 227 -28.82 -27.00 -19.25
C GLU A 227 -27.48 -26.37 -18.88
N ASP A 228 -27.37 -25.06 -19.05
CA ASP A 228 -26.25 -24.30 -18.50
C ASP A 228 -26.51 -24.04 -17.01
N GLN A 229 -25.53 -24.32 -16.15
CA GLN A 229 -25.63 -23.90 -14.76
C GLN A 229 -25.32 -22.41 -14.70
N GLN A 230 -26.35 -21.60 -14.45
CA GLN A 230 -26.41 -20.14 -14.61
C GLN A 230 -25.25 -19.34 -13.98
N LEU A 231 -24.49 -19.93 -13.05
CA LEU A 231 -23.33 -19.31 -12.38
C LEU A 231 -21.97 -19.74 -12.96
N ASN A 232 -21.92 -20.78 -13.80
CA ASN A 232 -20.68 -21.39 -14.26
C ASN A 232 -20.66 -21.69 -15.77
N LYS A 233 -20.04 -20.76 -16.52
CA LYS A 233 -19.74 -20.80 -17.97
C LYS A 233 -19.11 -22.07 -18.54
N TYR A 234 -18.69 -23.03 -17.71
CA TYR A 234 -18.09 -24.28 -18.15
C TYR A 234 -18.88 -25.51 -17.74
N ILE A 235 -19.90 -25.41 -16.87
CA ILE A 235 -20.64 -26.56 -16.37
C ILE A 235 -22.02 -26.62 -17.00
N THR A 236 -22.28 -27.70 -17.73
CA THR A 236 -23.60 -28.02 -18.27
C THR A 236 -24.11 -29.32 -17.66
N ASN A 237 -25.40 -29.35 -17.34
CA ASN A 237 -26.10 -30.56 -16.91
C ASN A 237 -26.80 -31.17 -18.12
N GLN A 238 -26.54 -32.44 -18.43
CA GLN A 238 -27.19 -33.15 -19.53
C GLN A 238 -28.05 -34.29 -19.00
N GLY A 239 -29.33 -34.33 -19.36
CA GLY A 239 -30.24 -35.43 -19.01
C GLY A 239 -31.60 -35.29 -19.67
N GLU A 240 -32.59 -36.04 -19.19
CA GLU A 240 -33.93 -36.09 -19.78
C GLU A 240 -34.99 -35.42 -18.91
N TYR A 241 -35.96 -34.79 -19.59
CA TYR A 241 -37.20 -34.31 -19.02
C TYR A 241 -38.38 -35.16 -19.49
N ASN A 242 -39.27 -35.50 -18.55
CA ASN A 242 -40.58 -36.05 -18.83
C ASN A 242 -41.64 -35.16 -18.16
N GLN A 243 -42.50 -34.53 -18.95
CA GLN A 243 -43.54 -33.60 -18.48
C GLN A 243 -43.00 -32.51 -17.53
N GLY A 244 -41.87 -31.89 -17.89
CA GLY A 244 -41.26 -30.81 -17.11
C GLY A 244 -40.51 -31.26 -15.85
N LYS A 245 -40.46 -32.57 -15.56
CA LYS A 245 -39.69 -33.15 -14.46
C LYS A 245 -38.41 -33.82 -14.97
N LYS A 246 -37.30 -33.63 -14.26
CA LYS A 246 -36.05 -34.34 -14.54
C LYS A 246 -36.23 -35.84 -14.25
N VAL A 247 -35.79 -36.69 -15.16
CA VAL A 247 -35.86 -38.14 -15.03
C VAL A 247 -34.55 -38.79 -15.50
N GLY A 248 -34.28 -40.00 -15.02
CA GLY A 248 -33.16 -40.81 -15.45
C GLY A 248 -31.80 -40.25 -15.03
N LYS A 249 -30.76 -40.66 -15.74
CA LYS A 249 -29.38 -40.25 -15.47
C LYS A 249 -29.12 -38.83 -15.96
N TRP A 250 -28.49 -38.02 -15.11
CA TRP A 250 -28.05 -36.67 -15.40
C TRP A 250 -26.54 -36.55 -15.22
N ASN A 251 -25.84 -36.16 -16.28
CA ASN A 251 -24.40 -35.97 -16.29
C ASN A 251 -24.07 -34.50 -16.06
N ILE A 252 -23.07 -34.23 -15.22
CA ILE A 252 -22.48 -32.91 -15.05
C ILE A 252 -21.21 -32.86 -15.90
N LEU A 253 -21.22 -32.00 -16.91
CA LEU A 253 -20.15 -31.88 -17.89
C LEU A 253 -19.41 -30.56 -17.68
N MET A 254 -18.10 -30.59 -17.54
CA MET A 254 -17.22 -29.42 -17.53
C MET A 254 -16.50 -29.28 -18.87
N ARG A 255 -16.57 -28.12 -19.51
CA ARG A 255 -15.81 -27.83 -20.74
C ARG A 255 -14.37 -27.46 -20.40
N ASN A 256 -13.41 -28.15 -21.01
CA ASN A 256 -11.98 -27.84 -20.85
C ASN A 256 -11.56 -26.61 -21.69
N SER A 257 -10.27 -26.27 -21.70
CA SER A 257 -9.72 -25.15 -22.49
C SER A 257 -9.96 -25.29 -24.00
N ASP A 258 -10.05 -26.54 -24.49
CA ASP A 258 -10.33 -26.87 -25.89
C ASP A 258 -11.85 -26.97 -26.16
N ASP A 259 -12.66 -26.62 -25.16
CA ASP A 259 -14.11 -26.55 -25.22
C ASP A 259 -14.78 -27.90 -25.57
N GLN A 260 -14.11 -28.98 -25.14
CA GLN A 260 -14.64 -30.35 -25.14
C GLN A 260 -15.30 -30.63 -23.78
N PRO A 261 -16.55 -31.13 -23.75
CA PRO A 261 -17.20 -31.50 -22.50
C PRO A 261 -16.55 -32.74 -21.89
N GLN A 262 -16.11 -32.63 -20.64
CA GLN A 262 -15.61 -33.73 -19.82
C GLN A 262 -16.60 -33.98 -18.69
N GLN A 263 -17.05 -35.22 -18.53
CA GLN A 263 -17.92 -35.57 -17.41
C GLN A 263 -17.15 -35.47 -16.08
N ILE A 264 -17.66 -34.63 -15.17
CA ILE A 264 -17.10 -34.41 -13.82
C ILE A 264 -18.00 -34.94 -12.71
N GLY A 265 -19.26 -35.26 -13.04
CA GLY A 265 -20.22 -35.80 -12.09
C GLY A 265 -21.39 -36.48 -12.77
N GLU A 266 -22.16 -37.23 -11.99
CA GLU A 266 -23.42 -37.82 -12.39
C GLU A 266 -24.35 -37.98 -11.19
N GLY A 267 -25.63 -38.12 -11.48
CA GLY A 267 -26.68 -38.49 -10.54
C GLY A 267 -27.91 -38.98 -11.30
N SER A 268 -28.92 -39.45 -10.57
CA SER A 268 -30.19 -39.87 -11.18
C SER A 268 -31.36 -39.12 -10.56
N TYR A 269 -32.31 -38.75 -11.40
CA TYR A 269 -33.60 -38.20 -10.97
C TYR A 269 -34.72 -39.21 -11.17
N GLU A 270 -35.64 -39.25 -10.23
CA GLU A 270 -36.93 -39.92 -10.35
C GLU A 270 -38.03 -38.89 -10.08
N ASN A 271 -38.89 -38.61 -11.07
CA ASN A 271 -39.98 -37.64 -10.96
C ASN A 271 -39.56 -36.23 -10.46
N GLY A 272 -38.37 -35.78 -10.83
CA GLY A 272 -37.81 -34.48 -10.42
C GLY A 272 -37.02 -34.52 -9.12
N GLU A 273 -36.94 -35.66 -8.45
CA GLU A 273 -36.27 -35.84 -7.16
C GLU A 273 -34.93 -36.56 -7.31
N LYS A 274 -33.90 -36.13 -6.58
CA LYS A 274 -32.56 -36.75 -6.59
C LYS A 274 -32.60 -38.12 -5.91
N LEU A 275 -32.06 -39.14 -6.57
CA LEU A 275 -31.99 -40.51 -6.04
C LEU A 275 -30.56 -41.05 -6.09
N GLY A 276 -30.10 -41.68 -4.99
CA GLY A 276 -28.86 -42.46 -4.94
C GLY A 276 -27.59 -41.62 -4.80
N ASN A 277 -26.49 -42.11 -5.39
CA ASN A 277 -25.19 -41.43 -5.37
C ASN A 277 -25.22 -40.21 -6.31
N TRP A 278 -24.77 -39.08 -5.79
CA TRP A 278 -24.67 -37.82 -6.49
C TRP A 278 -23.26 -37.26 -6.37
N THR A 279 -22.70 -36.90 -7.52
CA THR A 279 -21.50 -36.06 -7.59
C THR A 279 -21.95 -34.68 -8.06
N GLU A 280 -21.90 -33.69 -7.17
CA GLU A 280 -22.40 -32.34 -7.40
C GLU A 280 -21.28 -31.32 -7.29
N CYS A 281 -21.28 -30.31 -8.17
CA CYS A 281 -20.48 -29.11 -7.98
C CYS A 281 -21.33 -28.06 -7.26
N ASP A 282 -20.81 -27.49 -6.17
CA ASP A 282 -21.43 -26.35 -5.49
C ASP A 282 -21.37 -25.08 -6.37
N GLU A 283 -22.29 -24.14 -6.12
CA GLU A 283 -22.48 -22.89 -6.86
C GLU A 283 -21.22 -22.03 -6.91
N CYS A 284 -20.34 -22.15 -5.91
CA CYS A 284 -19.07 -21.43 -5.83
C CYS A 284 -17.95 -22.01 -6.71
N LYS A 285 -18.20 -22.99 -7.58
CA LYS A 285 -17.21 -23.59 -8.53
C LYS A 285 -16.05 -24.35 -7.88
N ASP A 286 -16.12 -24.49 -6.57
CA ASP A 286 -14.97 -24.86 -5.78
C ASP A 286 -15.15 -26.23 -5.16
N VAL A 287 -16.36 -26.71 -5.01
CA VAL A 287 -16.63 -27.88 -4.19
C VAL A 287 -17.24 -29.01 -5.02
N ILE A 288 -16.55 -30.14 -5.12
CA ILE A 288 -17.18 -31.40 -5.56
C ILE A 288 -17.69 -32.12 -4.31
N ASN A 289 -19.01 -32.18 -4.17
CA ASN A 289 -19.71 -32.94 -3.15
C ASN A 289 -20.02 -34.34 -3.67
N PHE A 290 -19.60 -35.35 -2.92
CA PHE A 290 -20.05 -36.73 -3.11
C PHE A 290 -21.03 -37.06 -2.00
N SER A 291 -22.29 -37.24 -2.39
CA SER A 291 -23.41 -37.35 -1.46
C SER A 291 -24.27 -38.56 -1.81
N PHE A 292 -24.86 -39.18 -0.78
CA PHE A 292 -25.89 -40.19 -0.94
C PHE A 292 -27.24 -39.59 -0.54
N TYR A 293 -28.21 -39.64 -1.44
CA TYR A 293 -29.57 -39.21 -1.20
C TYR A 293 -30.48 -40.42 -0.97
N SER A 294 -31.08 -40.48 0.21
CA SER A 294 -32.14 -41.43 0.57
C SER A 294 -33.36 -40.63 1.03
N GLN A 295 -34.53 -40.89 0.44
CA GLN A 295 -35.79 -40.23 0.80
C GLN A 295 -35.67 -38.69 0.86
N LEU A 296 -35.02 -38.06 -0.14
CA LEU A 296 -34.86 -36.61 -0.26
C LEU A 296 -33.91 -35.95 0.74
N THR A 297 -33.21 -36.71 1.58
CA THR A 297 -32.22 -36.15 2.52
C THR A 297 -30.83 -36.75 2.30
N LEU A 298 -29.80 -35.94 2.54
CA LEU A 298 -28.43 -36.42 2.64
C LEU A 298 -28.33 -37.32 3.86
N ASP A 299 -28.03 -38.60 3.65
CA ASP A 299 -27.94 -39.57 4.74
C ASP A 299 -26.76 -40.52 4.50
N GLY A 300 -25.89 -40.68 5.50
CA GLY A 300 -24.67 -41.48 5.42
C GLY A 300 -23.38 -40.68 5.17
N PHE A 301 -22.34 -41.38 4.71
CA PHE A 301 -21.00 -40.82 4.59
C PHE A 301 -20.89 -39.84 3.42
N GLY A 302 -20.40 -38.63 3.68
CA GLY A 302 -20.20 -37.59 2.68
C GLY A 302 -18.75 -37.10 2.66
N PHE A 303 -18.27 -36.72 1.47
CA PHE A 303 -17.03 -35.95 1.37
C PHE A 303 -17.17 -34.78 0.40
N GLN A 304 -16.52 -33.69 0.78
CA GLN A 304 -16.58 -32.37 0.16
C GLN A 304 -15.16 -31.99 -0.27
N ILE A 305 -14.90 -31.81 -1.58
CA ILE A 305 -13.57 -31.47 -2.10
C ILE A 305 -13.56 -30.01 -2.57
N CYS A 306 -12.86 -29.10 -1.89
CA CYS A 306 -12.76 -27.68 -2.26
C CYS A 306 -11.65 -27.41 -3.33
N GLN A 307 -11.68 -26.25 -4.00
CA GLN A 307 -10.96 -26.06 -5.27
C GLN A 307 -9.44 -26.15 -5.14
N GLY A 308 -8.83 -26.74 -6.17
CA GLY A 308 -7.40 -27.03 -6.29
C GLY A 308 -7.01 -28.45 -5.85
N GLY A 309 -7.96 -29.28 -5.43
CA GLY A 309 -7.69 -30.60 -4.83
C GLY A 309 -7.10 -30.50 -3.42
N TYR A 310 -6.88 -29.27 -2.95
CA TYR A 310 -6.13 -29.00 -1.75
C TYR A 310 -6.93 -29.17 -0.48
N GLN A 311 -8.26 -29.35 -0.50
CA GLN A 311 -9.03 -29.53 0.73
C GLN A 311 -10.11 -30.60 0.61
N ILE A 312 -10.14 -31.54 1.54
CA ILE A 312 -11.18 -32.59 1.63
C ILE A 312 -11.81 -32.55 3.01
N HIS A 313 -13.12 -32.35 3.09
CA HIS A 313 -13.88 -32.58 4.31
C HIS A 313 -14.52 -33.96 4.26
N ARG A 314 -14.37 -34.77 5.31
CA ARG A 314 -15.04 -36.08 5.42
C ARG A 314 -15.83 -36.14 6.71
N GLY A 315 -17.05 -36.66 6.66
CA GLY A 315 -17.88 -36.92 7.83
C GLY A 315 -19.16 -37.63 7.47
N GLU A 316 -20.08 -37.68 8.42
CA GLU A 316 -21.40 -38.30 8.22
C GLU A 316 -22.48 -37.22 8.21
N TYR A 317 -23.47 -37.44 7.35
CA TYR A 317 -24.73 -36.74 7.36
C TYR A 317 -25.81 -37.66 7.95
N LYS A 318 -26.75 -37.06 8.67
CA LYS A 318 -27.99 -37.71 9.10
C LYS A 318 -29.14 -36.73 8.88
N MET A 319 -30.11 -37.13 8.07
CA MET A 319 -31.27 -36.28 7.70
C MET A 319 -30.88 -34.88 7.20
N GLY A 320 -29.83 -34.79 6.37
CA GLY A 320 -29.34 -33.54 5.80
C GLY A 320 -28.39 -32.73 6.71
N LYS A 321 -28.10 -33.19 7.92
CA LYS A 321 -27.26 -32.47 8.89
C LYS A 321 -25.93 -33.16 9.11
N LYS A 322 -24.84 -32.40 9.27
CA LYS A 322 -23.52 -32.92 9.64
C LYS A 322 -23.59 -33.49 11.06
N VAL A 323 -23.18 -34.73 11.27
CA VAL A 323 -23.11 -35.36 12.60
C VAL A 323 -21.71 -35.92 12.86
N GLY A 324 -21.32 -36.00 14.13
CA GLY A 324 -20.05 -36.58 14.55
C GLY A 324 -18.82 -35.82 14.05
N LEU A 325 -17.69 -36.53 13.96
CA LEU A 325 -16.39 -35.93 13.66
C LEU A 325 -16.18 -35.73 12.17
N TRP A 326 -16.19 -34.47 11.75
CA TRP A 326 -15.79 -34.00 10.44
C TRP A 326 -14.30 -33.67 10.40
N LYS A 327 -13.56 -34.24 9.46
CA LYS A 327 -12.11 -34.04 9.31
C LYS A 327 -11.83 -33.24 8.04
N ASN A 328 -11.01 -32.19 8.15
CA ASN A 328 -10.54 -31.40 7.02
C ASN A 328 -9.10 -31.81 6.72
N PHE A 329 -8.83 -32.23 5.49
CA PHE A 329 -7.51 -32.57 4.99
C PHE A 329 -7.05 -31.50 4.02
N ILE A 330 -5.76 -31.18 3.99
CA ILE A 330 -5.12 -30.43 2.91
C ILE A 330 -4.18 -31.34 2.12
N GLU A 331 -4.26 -31.32 0.78
CA GLU A 331 -3.28 -32.02 -0.05
C GLU A 331 -1.99 -31.19 -0.12
N GLN A 332 -0.85 -31.74 0.32
CA GLN A 332 0.47 -31.16 0.10
C GLN A 332 1.39 -32.22 -0.50
N HIS A 333 1.91 -31.99 -1.70
CA HIS A 333 2.87 -32.87 -2.37
C HIS A 333 2.41 -34.35 -2.47
N LYS A 334 1.16 -34.60 -2.88
CA LYS A 334 0.55 -35.94 -3.00
C LYS A 334 0.27 -36.68 -1.67
N ASN A 335 0.33 -36.00 -0.53
CA ASN A 335 -0.09 -36.54 0.77
C ASN A 335 -1.21 -35.68 1.36
N PHE A 336 -2.24 -36.34 1.92
CA PHE A 336 -3.31 -35.66 2.66
C PHE A 336 -2.87 -35.41 4.10
N GLN A 337 -2.87 -34.14 4.51
CA GLN A 337 -2.52 -33.71 5.85
C GLN A 337 -3.75 -33.17 6.57
N LEU A 338 -4.10 -33.70 7.74
CA LEU A 338 -5.20 -33.16 8.56
C LEU A 338 -4.91 -31.69 8.93
N CYS A 339 -5.76 -30.76 8.48
CA CYS A 339 -5.61 -29.31 8.70
C CYS A 339 -6.65 -28.73 9.66
N GLY A 340 -7.74 -29.46 9.90
CA GLY A 340 -8.83 -29.04 10.76
C GLY A 340 -9.78 -30.20 11.06
N SER A 341 -10.66 -29.97 12.02
CA SER A 341 -11.75 -30.88 12.31
C SER A 341 -12.87 -30.13 13.00
N ALA A 342 -14.11 -30.51 12.74
CA ALA A 342 -15.27 -30.06 13.48
C ALA A 342 -16.02 -31.28 14.03
N ASN A 343 -16.66 -31.15 15.17
CA ASN A 343 -17.51 -32.20 15.74
C ASN A 343 -18.92 -31.64 15.89
N TYR A 344 -19.92 -32.39 15.45
CA TYR A 344 -21.32 -32.00 15.46
C TYR A 344 -22.12 -32.98 16.31
N ASP A 345 -23.13 -32.48 17.02
CA ASP A 345 -24.09 -33.34 17.71
C ASP A 345 -25.12 -33.92 16.72
N ASP A 346 -26.03 -34.76 17.24
CA ASP A 346 -27.08 -35.41 16.44
C ASP A 346 -28.08 -34.41 15.83
N ASP A 347 -28.16 -33.18 16.36
CA ASP A 347 -29.00 -32.11 15.85
C ASP A 347 -28.32 -31.26 14.78
N GLY A 348 -27.06 -31.57 14.44
CA GLY A 348 -26.24 -30.82 13.49
C GLY A 348 -25.62 -29.55 14.06
N THR A 349 -25.67 -29.36 15.39
CA THR A 349 -25.05 -28.22 16.06
C THR A 349 -23.55 -28.47 16.17
N GLU A 350 -22.75 -27.50 15.73
CA GLU A 350 -21.31 -27.54 15.87
C GLU A 350 -20.93 -27.49 17.35
N ILE A 351 -20.49 -28.61 17.91
CA ILE A 351 -19.99 -28.71 19.29
C ILE A 351 -18.60 -28.08 19.39
N PHE A 352 -17.79 -28.27 18.34
CA PHE A 352 -16.41 -27.80 18.29
C PHE A 352 -15.96 -27.65 16.84
N LYS A 353 -15.20 -26.59 16.56
CA LYS A 353 -14.47 -26.41 15.30
C LYS A 353 -13.04 -25.99 15.56
N ASN A 354 -12.12 -26.68 14.92
CA ASN A 354 -10.74 -26.27 14.83
C ASN A 354 -10.55 -25.46 13.54
N ASP A 355 -10.49 -24.13 13.67
CA ASP A 355 -10.30 -23.22 12.53
C ASP A 355 -8.96 -23.48 11.82
N GLU A 356 -9.00 -23.56 10.49
CA GLU A 356 -7.87 -23.89 9.60
C GLU A 356 -6.68 -22.91 9.71
N ALA A 357 -6.92 -21.69 10.20
CA ALA A 357 -5.87 -20.71 10.46
C ALA A 357 -5.12 -20.99 11.78
N SER A 358 -5.79 -21.68 12.71
CA SER A 358 -5.32 -21.99 14.04
C SER A 358 -4.54 -23.31 13.96
N LYS A 359 -3.21 -23.22 13.99
CA LYS A 359 -2.31 -24.38 14.13
C LYS A 359 -2.45 -25.05 15.50
N ILE A 360 -3.56 -24.89 16.19
CA ILE A 360 -3.80 -25.31 17.56
C ILE A 360 -4.80 -26.47 17.53
N LEU A 361 -4.66 -27.46 18.40
CA LEU A 361 -5.63 -28.53 18.57
C LEU A 361 -5.92 -28.65 20.07
N GLN A 362 -7.19 -28.60 20.46
CA GLN A 362 -7.59 -28.81 21.86
C GLN A 362 -8.27 -30.17 21.96
N VAL A 363 -7.82 -30.99 22.91
CA VAL A 363 -8.32 -32.36 23.11
C VAL A 363 -8.79 -32.49 24.56
N GLY A 364 -10.01 -32.98 24.75
CA GLY A 364 -10.61 -33.27 26.05
C GLY A 364 -12.03 -33.78 25.91
N GLU A 365 -12.71 -33.96 27.04
CA GLU A 365 -14.05 -34.54 27.08
C GLU A 365 -15.15 -33.47 27.17
N PHE A 366 -16.30 -33.77 26.58
CA PHE A 366 -17.52 -32.98 26.71
C PHE A 366 -18.59 -33.77 27.47
N LYS A 367 -19.36 -33.06 28.29
CA LYS A 367 -20.56 -33.57 28.95
C LYS A 367 -21.65 -32.51 28.83
N HIS A 368 -22.75 -32.85 28.14
CA HIS A 368 -23.86 -31.93 27.83
C HIS A 368 -23.41 -30.63 27.15
N GLY A 369 -22.56 -30.73 26.13
CA GLY A 369 -22.03 -29.58 25.37
C GLY A 369 -21.00 -28.72 26.11
N LYS A 370 -20.61 -29.09 27.35
CA LYS A 370 -19.62 -28.35 28.15
C LYS A 370 -18.34 -29.16 28.36
N LYS A 371 -17.21 -28.47 28.44
CA LYS A 371 -15.88 -29.07 28.66
C LYS A 371 -15.76 -29.57 30.11
N VAL A 372 -15.28 -30.79 30.28
CA VAL A 372 -15.02 -31.41 31.59
C VAL A 372 -13.64 -32.06 31.64
N GLY A 373 -13.10 -32.25 32.84
CA GLY A 373 -11.87 -33.02 33.06
C GLY A 373 -10.62 -32.38 32.46
N ARG A 374 -9.65 -33.23 32.06
CA ARG A 374 -8.37 -32.78 31.51
C ARG A 374 -8.51 -32.33 30.07
N TRP A 375 -7.96 -31.15 29.78
CA TRP A 375 -7.87 -30.59 28.44
C TRP A 375 -6.43 -30.26 28.08
N ASP A 376 -5.96 -30.78 26.96
CA ASP A 376 -4.62 -30.53 26.44
C ASP A 376 -4.68 -29.69 25.17
N ILE A 377 -3.68 -28.81 25.02
CA ILE A 377 -3.57 -27.89 23.89
C ILE A 377 -2.29 -28.24 23.12
N PHE A 378 -2.45 -28.62 21.87
CA PHE A 378 -1.37 -28.96 20.95
C PHE A 378 -1.18 -27.87 19.90
N TYR A 379 0.03 -27.77 19.36
CA TYR A 379 0.38 -26.90 18.25
C TYR A 379 1.04 -27.69 17.12
N TRP A 380 0.62 -27.47 15.87
CA TRP A 380 1.22 -28.08 14.70
C TRP A 380 2.56 -27.41 14.35
N ASP A 381 3.67 -28.10 14.63
CA ASP A 381 5.00 -27.68 14.16
C ASP A 381 5.18 -28.13 12.71
N GLN A 382 5.00 -27.20 11.77
CA GLN A 382 5.18 -27.43 10.33
C GLN A 382 6.55 -28.02 9.98
N LYS A 383 7.61 -27.70 10.73
CA LYS A 383 8.95 -28.23 10.42
C LYS A 383 9.09 -29.70 10.78
N LYS A 384 8.39 -30.13 11.84
CA LYS A 384 8.43 -31.51 12.33
C LYS A 384 7.28 -32.36 11.81
N ALA A 385 6.34 -31.74 11.09
CA ALA A 385 5.09 -32.36 10.63
C ALA A 385 4.39 -33.15 11.75
N LYS A 386 4.32 -32.58 12.97
CA LYS A 386 3.64 -33.20 14.12
C LYS A 386 3.07 -32.16 15.09
N PHE A 387 2.09 -32.58 15.89
CA PHE A 387 1.56 -31.82 17.01
C PHE A 387 2.48 -31.88 18.24
N GLU A 388 2.77 -30.74 18.86
CA GLU A 388 3.48 -30.63 20.14
C GLU A 388 2.51 -30.08 21.20
N GLN A 389 2.42 -30.69 22.37
CA GLN A 389 1.64 -30.15 23.48
C GLN A 389 2.28 -28.83 23.96
N ILE A 390 1.53 -27.73 23.93
CA ILE A 390 1.97 -26.39 24.32
C ILE A 390 1.23 -25.84 25.54
N GLY A 391 0.14 -26.49 25.96
CA GLY A 391 -0.62 -26.06 27.14
C GLY A 391 -1.74 -27.01 27.52
N GLY A 392 -2.66 -26.52 28.35
CA GLY A 392 -3.76 -27.31 28.91
C GLY A 392 -4.00 -27.05 30.40
N GLY A 393 -5.01 -27.72 30.95
CA GLY A 393 -5.41 -27.64 32.35
C GLY A 393 -6.65 -28.48 32.65
N LEU A 394 -7.28 -28.24 33.79
CA LEU A 394 -8.47 -28.97 34.24
C LEU A 394 -9.72 -28.08 34.18
N TYR A 395 -10.82 -28.66 33.69
CA TYR A 395 -12.17 -28.17 33.90
C TYR A 395 -12.83 -28.95 35.04
N ASP A 396 -13.81 -28.34 35.70
CA ASP A 396 -14.61 -29.02 36.71
C ASP A 396 -15.34 -30.26 36.14
N GLU A 397 -15.42 -31.33 36.93
CA GLU A 397 -16.09 -32.58 36.54
C GLU A 397 -17.62 -32.48 36.57
N GLN A 398 -18.17 -31.44 37.21
CA GLN A 398 -19.61 -31.22 37.35
C GLN A 398 -20.25 -30.76 36.03
N GLY A 399 -19.45 -30.45 35.01
CA GLY A 399 -19.96 -29.99 33.72
C GLY A 399 -20.39 -28.53 33.75
N SER A 400 -19.86 -27.71 34.67
CA SER A 400 -20.12 -26.27 34.66
C SER A 400 -19.34 -25.55 33.55
N GLY A 401 -18.18 -26.11 33.15
CA GLY A 401 -17.28 -25.54 32.14
C GLY A 401 -16.25 -24.58 32.71
N ASN A 402 -16.08 -24.57 34.04
CA ASN A 402 -15.15 -23.70 34.76
C ASN A 402 -13.75 -24.32 34.80
N LYS A 403 -12.74 -23.51 34.48
CA LYS A 403 -11.33 -23.87 34.64
C LYS A 403 -10.96 -23.90 36.12
N ILE A 404 -10.17 -24.90 36.53
CA ILE A 404 -9.64 -25.06 37.89
C ILE A 404 -8.16 -25.48 37.88
N GLY A 405 -7.44 -25.14 38.94
CA GLY A 405 -6.04 -25.52 39.16
C GLY A 405 -5.07 -24.89 38.17
N ASN A 406 -3.92 -25.54 37.95
CA ASN A 406 -2.86 -25.03 37.08
C ASN A 406 -3.25 -25.09 35.60
N TRP A 407 -3.00 -23.98 34.89
CA TRP A 407 -3.31 -23.81 33.48
C TRP A 407 -2.16 -23.19 32.71
N ILE A 408 -1.92 -23.73 31.52
CA ILE A 408 -1.07 -23.12 30.50
C ILE A 408 -1.97 -22.70 29.32
N GLU A 409 -2.19 -21.41 29.18
CA GLU A 409 -2.94 -20.80 28.09
C GLU A 409 -2.02 -20.34 26.96
N TYR A 410 -2.56 -20.15 25.76
CA TYR A 410 -1.85 -19.53 24.64
C TYR A 410 -2.47 -18.17 24.30
N LYS A 411 -1.67 -17.25 23.77
CA LYS A 411 -2.17 -15.96 23.28
C LYS A 411 -2.95 -16.16 21.98
N THR A 412 -4.11 -15.53 21.87
CA THR A 412 -4.87 -15.43 20.62
C THR A 412 -3.97 -14.95 19.48
N GLY A 413 -4.04 -15.62 18.32
CA GLY A 413 -3.11 -15.37 17.20
C GLY A 413 -1.74 -16.06 17.35
N TYR A 414 -1.68 -17.20 18.05
CA TYR A 414 -0.47 -18.01 18.21
C TYR A 414 0.05 -18.49 16.84
N LYS A 415 1.11 -17.84 16.36
CA LYS A 415 1.74 -18.12 15.05
C LYS A 415 3.16 -18.65 15.24
N ASN A 416 3.72 -19.30 14.20
CA ASN A 416 5.10 -19.82 14.14
C ASN A 416 6.19 -18.86 14.67
N ASN A 417 5.95 -17.55 14.63
CA ASN A 417 6.93 -16.51 15.00
C ASN A 417 6.53 -15.74 16.28
N SER A 418 5.38 -16.05 16.89
CA SER A 418 4.88 -15.42 18.12
C SER A 418 4.14 -16.44 18.97
N GLN A 419 4.92 -17.32 19.59
CA GLN A 419 4.44 -18.38 20.46
C GLN A 419 4.49 -17.89 21.90
N ILE A 420 3.37 -17.35 22.40
CA ILE A 420 3.24 -16.82 23.77
C ILE A 420 2.28 -17.71 24.55
N THR A 421 2.72 -18.18 25.72
CA THR A 421 1.90 -18.91 26.68
C THR A 421 1.82 -18.18 28.02
N PHE A 422 0.72 -18.39 28.75
CA PHE A 422 0.50 -17.85 30.10
C PHE A 422 0.34 -19.03 31.06
N ASN A 423 1.13 -19.06 32.13
CA ASN A 423 1.08 -20.13 33.13
C ASN A 423 0.61 -19.54 34.47
N GLY A 424 -0.46 -20.08 35.04
CA GLY A 424 -0.97 -19.66 36.34
C GLY A 424 -2.09 -20.58 36.81
N GLU A 425 -2.81 -20.14 37.84
CA GLU A 425 -3.86 -20.92 38.47
C GLU A 425 -5.24 -20.31 38.24
N TYR A 426 -6.23 -21.18 38.03
CA TYR A 426 -7.64 -20.84 38.04
C TYR A 426 -8.31 -21.35 39.32
N ASN A 427 -9.17 -20.52 39.91
CA ASN A 427 -10.11 -20.93 40.94
C ASN A 427 -11.53 -20.63 40.46
N ASN A 428 -12.32 -21.69 40.24
CA ASN A 428 -13.71 -21.63 39.77
C ASN A 428 -13.92 -20.68 38.56
N GLY A 429 -13.11 -20.86 37.50
CA GLY A 429 -13.19 -20.07 36.28
C GLY A 429 -12.51 -18.70 36.32
N LYS A 430 -11.96 -18.27 37.47
CA LYS A 430 -11.25 -16.99 37.63
C LYS A 430 -9.74 -17.19 37.76
N LYS A 431 -8.95 -16.34 37.12
CA LYS A 431 -7.48 -16.32 37.28
C LYS A 431 -7.14 -15.85 38.68
N VAL A 432 -6.29 -16.57 39.40
CA VAL A 432 -5.82 -16.18 40.74
C VAL A 432 -4.30 -16.21 40.82
N GLY A 433 -3.73 -15.39 41.69
CA GLY A 433 -2.30 -15.35 41.96
C GLY A 433 -1.44 -14.95 40.76
N LEU A 434 -0.20 -15.42 40.74
CA LEU A 434 0.81 -15.02 39.76
C LEU A 434 0.70 -15.80 38.43
N TRP A 435 0.40 -15.08 37.36
CA TRP A 435 0.38 -15.57 35.98
C TRP A 435 1.64 -15.15 35.23
N LYS A 436 2.48 -16.12 34.86
CA LYS A 436 3.75 -15.91 34.15
C LYS A 436 3.54 -15.98 32.64
N THR A 437 4.04 -14.99 31.90
CA THR A 437 3.99 -14.96 30.42
C THR A 437 5.32 -15.44 29.84
N TYR A 438 5.27 -16.49 29.02
CA TYR A 438 6.43 -17.05 28.34
C TYR A 438 6.34 -16.79 26.83
N LYS A 439 7.44 -16.37 26.21
CA LYS A 439 7.59 -16.27 24.75
C LYS A 439 8.61 -17.29 24.27
N LYS A 440 8.20 -18.21 23.40
CA LYS A 440 9.12 -19.14 22.73
C LYS A 440 9.92 -18.37 21.67
N ARG A 441 11.25 -18.44 21.73
CA ARG A 441 12.12 -17.89 20.68
C ARG A 441 12.66 -18.99 19.79
N LYS A 442 12.67 -18.73 18.48
CA LYS A 442 13.50 -19.49 17.53
C LYS A 442 14.94 -19.03 17.69
N ASN A 443 15.76 -19.82 18.35
CA ASN A 443 17.20 -19.59 18.37
C ASN A 443 17.80 -20.34 17.16
N PHE A 444 18.27 -19.62 16.14
CA PHE A 444 18.71 -20.22 14.87
C PHE A 444 19.96 -21.12 15.00
N LYS A 445 20.67 -21.10 16.13
CA LYS A 445 21.94 -21.82 16.32
C LYS A 445 21.90 -22.97 17.33
N ILE A 446 20.83 -23.14 18.10
CA ILE A 446 20.75 -24.20 19.13
C ILE A 446 19.38 -24.86 18.99
N GLN A 447 19.35 -26.17 18.73
CA GLN A 447 18.12 -26.94 18.47
C GLN A 447 17.18 -27.07 19.68
N ASN A 448 17.56 -26.56 20.85
CA ASN A 448 16.73 -26.60 22.06
C ASN A 448 15.80 -25.38 22.14
N GLN A 449 14.50 -25.64 22.23
CA GLN A 449 13.46 -24.64 22.39
C GLN A 449 13.52 -24.08 23.83
N ILE A 450 13.85 -22.79 23.99
CA ILE A 450 13.85 -22.12 25.30
C ILE A 450 12.62 -21.20 25.38
N PHE A 451 11.74 -21.44 26.35
CA PHE A 451 10.67 -20.51 26.71
C PHE A 451 11.24 -19.40 27.59
N GLN A 452 11.06 -18.15 27.17
CA GLN A 452 11.60 -16.99 27.86
C GLN A 452 10.49 -16.25 28.61
N LEU A 453 10.63 -16.12 29.94
CA LEU A 453 9.75 -15.27 30.73
C LEU A 453 9.85 -13.82 30.22
N CYS A 454 8.72 -13.27 29.77
CA CYS A 454 8.63 -11.93 29.18
C CYS A 454 7.59 -11.04 29.85
N GLY A 455 6.89 -11.52 30.88
CA GLY A 455 5.98 -10.71 31.69
C GLY A 455 5.31 -11.54 32.77
N CYS A 456 4.58 -10.85 33.65
CA CYS A 456 3.69 -11.48 34.61
C CYS A 456 2.49 -10.57 34.90
N SER A 457 1.39 -11.19 35.29
CA SER A 457 0.22 -10.54 35.87
C SER A 457 -0.07 -11.16 37.23
N ASN A 458 -0.61 -10.41 38.18
CA ASN A 458 -1.06 -10.95 39.47
C ASN A 458 -2.55 -10.66 39.64
N TYR A 459 -3.32 -11.64 40.11
CA TYR A 459 -4.76 -11.55 40.29
C TYR A 459 -5.14 -11.84 41.74
N ASP A 460 -6.15 -11.15 42.26
CA ASP A 460 -6.73 -11.49 43.56
C ASP A 460 -7.63 -12.74 43.47
N GLU A 461 -8.21 -13.13 44.61
CA GLU A 461 -9.14 -14.27 44.71
C GLU A 461 -10.44 -14.09 43.90
N ASN A 462 -10.79 -12.85 43.56
CA ASN A 462 -11.97 -12.51 42.79
C ASN A 462 -11.73 -12.46 41.28
N GLY A 463 -10.48 -12.64 40.85
CA GLY A 463 -10.06 -12.59 39.44
C GLY A 463 -9.75 -11.18 38.95
N ILE A 464 -9.62 -10.20 39.84
CA ILE A 464 -9.28 -8.83 39.49
C ILE A 464 -7.77 -8.73 39.31
N GLU A 465 -7.32 -8.25 38.14
CA GLU A 465 -5.90 -8.03 37.86
C GLU A 465 -5.36 -6.91 38.73
N LEU A 466 -4.52 -7.26 39.71
CA LEU A 466 -3.87 -6.32 40.62
C LEU A 466 -2.72 -5.57 39.94
N TYR A 467 -2.03 -6.24 39.00
CA TYR A 467 -0.92 -5.66 38.24
C TYR A 467 -0.59 -6.49 36.98
N THR A 468 -0.19 -5.83 35.90
CA THR A 468 0.48 -6.42 34.73
C THR A 468 1.82 -5.73 34.49
N SER A 469 2.87 -6.51 34.21
CA SER A 469 4.10 -5.95 33.64
C SER A 469 3.83 -5.44 32.22
N ASP A 470 4.30 -4.24 31.88
CA ASP A 470 4.14 -3.69 30.53
C ASP A 470 4.88 -4.58 29.51
N LYS A 471 4.13 -5.08 28.52
CA LYS A 471 4.59 -6.06 27.53
C LYS A 471 5.67 -5.52 26.58
N ASN A 472 5.83 -4.20 26.52
CA ASN A 472 6.78 -3.54 25.61
C ASN A 472 8.07 -3.08 26.30
N LEU A 473 8.10 -3.05 27.63
CA LEU A 473 9.24 -2.58 28.38
C LEU A 473 10.01 -3.78 28.92
N ASN A 474 11.34 -3.72 28.84
CA ASN A 474 12.23 -4.67 29.50
C ASN A 474 12.17 -4.57 31.04
N ILE A 475 11.14 -3.93 31.60
CA ILE A 475 11.05 -3.47 32.98
C ILE A 475 9.90 -4.22 33.67
N PHE A 476 10.12 -4.69 34.89
CA PHE A 476 9.02 -5.11 35.76
C PHE A 476 9.25 -4.64 37.19
N TYR A 477 8.15 -4.51 37.92
CA TYR A 477 8.12 -4.06 39.32
C TYR A 477 7.74 -5.25 40.19
N LEU A 478 8.47 -5.46 41.28
CA LEU A 478 8.25 -6.56 42.23
C LEU A 478 8.04 -5.99 43.63
N GLY A 479 6.92 -6.35 44.27
CA GLY A 479 6.60 -5.98 45.65
C GLY A 479 5.20 -6.46 46.03
N ASP A 480 4.82 -6.20 47.28
CA ASP A 480 3.58 -6.70 47.87
C ASP A 480 2.41 -5.72 47.74
N PHE A 481 1.20 -6.29 47.75
CA PHE A 481 -0.06 -5.56 47.76
C PHE A 481 -0.88 -5.92 49.00
N MET A 482 -1.60 -4.94 49.52
CA MET A 482 -2.64 -5.14 50.52
C MET A 482 -3.83 -4.26 50.14
N ASN A 483 -5.00 -4.88 49.99
CA ASN A 483 -6.27 -4.21 49.59
C ASN A 483 -6.13 -3.37 48.31
N GLY A 484 -5.48 -3.92 47.28
CA GLY A 484 -5.27 -3.25 46.00
C GLY A 484 -4.23 -2.11 46.02
N LYS A 485 -3.56 -1.86 47.15
CA LYS A 485 -2.53 -0.81 47.28
C LYS A 485 -1.15 -1.41 47.51
N LYS A 486 -0.13 -0.75 46.96
CA LYS A 486 1.29 -1.15 47.10
C LYS A 486 1.77 -0.91 48.53
N ILE A 487 2.41 -1.91 49.13
CA ILE A 487 3.01 -1.84 50.47
C ILE A 487 4.44 -2.37 50.46
N GLY A 488 5.20 -2.05 51.50
CA GLY A 488 6.53 -2.62 51.73
C GLY A 488 7.55 -2.24 50.66
N ARG A 489 8.57 -3.09 50.49
CA ARG A 489 9.68 -2.87 49.56
C ARG A 489 9.24 -3.21 48.13
N TRP A 490 9.53 -2.29 47.21
CA TRP A 490 9.31 -2.45 45.78
C TRP A 490 10.60 -2.30 45.01
N ASP A 491 10.92 -3.29 44.19
CA ASP A 491 12.12 -3.30 43.36
C ASP A 491 11.76 -3.22 41.88
N ILE A 492 12.60 -2.52 41.11
CA ILE A 492 12.44 -2.33 39.67
C ILE A 492 13.56 -3.09 38.98
N TYR A 493 13.20 -4.02 38.11
CA TYR A 493 14.15 -4.83 37.35
C TYR A 493 14.12 -4.41 35.89
N ASN A 494 15.27 -4.40 35.22
CA ASN A 494 15.37 -4.19 33.78
C ASN A 494 16.19 -5.30 33.11
N ARG A 495 15.88 -5.55 31.85
CA ARG A 495 16.58 -6.46 30.97
C ARG A 495 17.20 -5.71 29.79
N TRP A 496 18.44 -5.26 29.95
CA TRP A 496 19.19 -4.55 28.90
C TRP A 496 19.30 -5.36 27.61
N ASN A 497 19.69 -6.62 27.73
CA ASN A 497 19.97 -7.48 26.59
C ASN A 497 19.02 -8.68 26.59
N LYS A 498 18.51 -9.00 25.41
CA LYS A 498 17.70 -10.18 25.09
C LYS A 498 18.29 -11.51 25.58
N LYS A 499 19.59 -11.57 25.88
CA LYS A 499 20.35 -12.73 26.38
C LYS A 499 20.67 -12.73 27.88
N GLN A 500 20.50 -11.62 28.60
CA GLN A 500 20.85 -11.54 30.03
C GLN A 500 19.63 -11.72 30.93
N ASP A 501 19.91 -12.07 32.19
CA ASP A 501 18.95 -12.06 33.30
C ASP A 501 18.55 -10.63 33.67
N PHE A 502 17.44 -10.52 34.38
CA PHE A 502 16.95 -9.26 34.89
C PHE A 502 17.84 -8.79 36.05
N TYR A 503 18.25 -7.52 36.04
CA TYR A 503 18.98 -6.91 37.16
C TYR A 503 18.19 -5.74 37.73
N LYS A 504 18.31 -5.54 39.04
CA LYS A 504 17.63 -4.47 39.76
C LYS A 504 18.22 -3.11 39.37
N ILE A 505 17.39 -2.22 38.83
CA ILE A 505 17.76 -0.86 38.42
C ILE A 505 17.15 0.23 39.29
N GLY A 506 16.18 -0.10 40.13
CA GLY A 506 15.58 0.90 41.01
C GLY A 506 14.60 0.32 42.02
N GLY A 507 13.74 1.19 42.53
CA GLY A 507 12.77 0.84 43.57
C GLY A 507 12.87 1.70 44.82
N GLY A 508 12.03 1.39 45.80
CA GLY A 508 11.92 2.09 47.08
C GLY A 508 10.86 1.42 47.96
N SER A 509 10.38 2.10 48.98
CA SER A 509 9.39 1.54 49.91
C SER A 509 8.07 2.31 49.92
N TYR A 510 6.97 1.60 50.09
CA TYR A 510 5.65 2.14 50.39
C TYR A 510 5.33 1.91 51.87
N TYR A 511 4.54 2.78 52.49
CA TYR A 511 4.12 2.57 53.89
C TYR A 511 3.37 1.24 54.05
N GLU A 512 3.68 0.50 55.11
CA GLU A 512 3.05 -0.79 55.42
C GLU A 512 1.56 -0.66 55.77
N GLY A 513 1.13 0.50 56.27
CA GLY A 513 -0.28 0.80 56.60
C GLY A 513 -1.22 0.90 55.39
N GLY A 514 -0.80 0.47 54.19
CA GLY A 514 -1.71 0.27 53.06
C GLY A 514 -2.25 1.55 52.42
N ASN A 515 -1.67 2.73 52.64
CA ASN A 515 -2.14 3.96 51.99
C ASN A 515 -1.61 4.14 50.55
N GLY A 516 -0.64 3.32 50.12
CA GLY A 516 -0.01 3.42 48.79
C GLY A 516 0.98 4.57 48.64
N ASN A 517 1.35 5.27 49.73
CA ASN A 517 2.28 6.39 49.68
C ASN A 517 3.73 5.91 49.73
N LYS A 518 4.57 6.48 48.86
CA LYS A 518 6.02 6.25 48.83
C LYS A 518 6.69 6.88 50.07
N HIS A 519 7.71 6.22 50.62
CA HIS A 519 8.57 6.75 51.67
C HIS A 519 10.03 6.28 51.53
N GLY A 520 10.95 7.02 52.14
CA GLY A 520 12.38 6.71 52.14
C GLY A 520 13.05 6.94 50.78
N LYS A 521 14.21 6.31 50.58
CA LYS A 521 15.00 6.46 49.34
C LYS A 521 14.34 5.72 48.18
N TRP A 522 14.28 6.39 47.04
CA TRP A 522 13.68 5.92 45.80
C TRP A 522 14.60 6.12 44.62
N ILE A 523 14.57 5.14 43.71
CA ILE A 523 15.09 5.26 42.35
C ILE A 523 13.91 5.07 41.42
N GLU A 524 13.52 6.15 40.75
CA GLU A 524 12.43 6.18 39.76
C GLU A 524 12.98 6.09 38.35
N LEU A 525 12.20 5.51 37.44
CA LEU A 525 12.52 5.54 36.02
C LEU A 525 11.84 6.75 35.39
N SER A 526 12.49 7.36 34.41
CA SER A 526 11.81 8.31 33.52
C SER A 526 10.60 7.64 32.86
N ASN A 527 9.54 8.42 32.61
CA ASN A 527 8.42 8.03 31.75
C ASN A 527 8.88 7.60 30.34
N GLN A 528 10.08 7.98 29.94
CA GLN A 528 10.71 7.61 28.67
C GLN A 528 11.75 6.51 28.79
N PHE A 529 11.79 5.82 29.94
CA PHE A 529 12.75 4.76 30.15
C PHE A 529 12.51 3.65 29.11
N GLY A 530 13.49 3.46 28.23
CA GLY A 530 13.38 2.55 27.11
C GLY A 530 14.74 1.99 26.73
N PHE A 531 14.78 1.24 25.63
CA PHE A 531 15.99 0.53 25.17
C PHE A 531 17.21 1.45 25.02
N TYR A 532 16.95 2.73 24.73
CA TYR A 532 17.94 3.73 24.35
C TYR A 532 18.05 4.90 25.32
N ARG A 533 17.20 4.94 26.35
CA ARG A 533 17.13 6.04 27.32
C ARG A 533 17.05 5.46 28.71
N ASN A 534 18.21 5.26 29.32
CA ASN A 534 18.31 4.75 30.69
C ASN A 534 18.44 5.92 31.66
N LEU A 535 17.33 6.65 31.86
CA LEU A 535 17.26 7.80 32.76
C LEU A 535 16.58 7.42 34.08
N ILE A 536 17.27 7.62 35.19
CA ILE A 536 16.75 7.39 36.53
C ILE A 536 16.76 8.67 37.37
N TYR A 537 15.84 8.76 38.32
CA TYR A 537 15.76 9.83 39.30
C TYR A 537 15.94 9.23 40.70
N CYS A 538 17.00 9.63 41.40
CA CYS A 538 17.32 9.11 42.71
C CYS A 538 17.08 10.19 43.77
N GLY A 539 16.25 9.92 44.77
CA GLY A 539 15.99 10.87 45.86
C GLY A 539 15.18 10.27 46.99
N GLU A 540 14.54 11.10 47.80
CA GLU A 540 13.77 10.67 48.97
C GLU A 540 12.32 11.14 48.91
N TYR A 541 11.44 10.27 49.41
CA TYR A 541 10.03 10.53 49.64
C TYR A 541 9.72 10.59 51.13
N LYS A 542 8.88 11.55 51.53
CA LYS A 542 8.26 11.61 52.86
C LYS A 542 6.75 11.78 52.69
N ASN A 543 5.96 10.81 53.16
CA ASN A 543 4.48 10.81 53.01
C ASN A 543 4.00 10.98 51.56
N GLY A 544 4.66 10.32 50.60
CA GLY A 544 4.32 10.43 49.17
C GLY A 544 4.81 11.71 48.49
N ILE A 545 5.48 12.61 49.21
CA ILE A 545 5.99 13.89 48.69
C ILE A 545 7.51 13.81 48.48
N LYS A 546 8.02 14.27 47.33
CA LYS A 546 9.46 14.38 47.06
C LYS A 546 10.10 15.43 47.98
N VAL A 547 11.19 15.07 48.64
CA VAL A 547 11.93 15.95 49.55
C VAL A 547 13.43 15.82 49.33
N GLY A 548 14.18 16.85 49.71
CA GLY A 548 15.64 16.83 49.71
C GLY A 548 16.25 16.81 48.31
N ARG A 549 17.51 16.35 48.22
CA ARG A 549 18.26 16.28 46.95
C ARG A 549 17.74 15.13 46.08
N TRP A 550 17.51 15.44 44.81
CA TRP A 550 17.15 14.49 43.76
C TRP A 550 18.16 14.59 42.62
N ASP A 551 18.77 13.46 42.25
CA ASP A 551 19.79 13.37 41.22
C ASP A 551 19.25 12.66 39.97
N ILE A 552 19.66 13.14 38.79
CA ILE A 552 19.31 12.55 37.50
C ILE A 552 20.51 11.73 37.03
N GLY A 553 20.32 10.42 36.90
CA GLY A 553 21.33 9.47 36.42
C GLY A 553 21.05 9.05 34.98
N TYR A 554 22.07 9.06 34.12
CA TYR A 554 22.05 8.50 32.77
C TYR A 554 23.02 7.33 32.66
N LYS A 555 22.65 6.29 31.91
CA LYS A 555 23.54 5.16 31.61
C LYS A 555 23.54 4.89 30.11
N GLY A 556 24.65 5.21 29.45
CA GLY A 556 24.83 4.93 28.02
C GLY A 556 24.84 3.42 27.73
N GLU A 557 24.65 3.04 26.45
CA GLU A 557 24.57 1.63 26.02
C GLU A 557 25.74 0.75 26.46
N LEU A 558 26.94 1.32 26.54
CA LEU A 558 28.18 0.61 26.87
C LEU A 558 28.58 0.73 28.34
N GLU A 559 27.92 1.59 29.11
CA GLU A 559 28.31 1.87 30.49
C GLU A 559 27.66 0.88 31.45
N LYS A 560 28.38 0.48 32.50
CA LYS A 560 27.86 -0.42 33.55
C LYS A 560 27.23 0.33 34.72
N VAL A 561 27.52 1.61 34.88
CA VAL A 561 27.14 2.45 36.03
C VAL A 561 26.43 3.71 35.53
N TYR A 562 25.43 4.20 36.29
CA TYR A 562 24.75 5.46 35.99
C TYR A 562 25.66 6.64 36.33
N LYS A 563 25.85 7.56 35.37
CA LYS A 563 26.50 8.86 35.56
C LYS A 563 25.47 9.91 35.96
N LYS A 564 25.77 10.70 36.98
CA LYS A 564 24.95 11.84 37.37
C LYS A 564 25.09 12.94 36.33
N ILE A 565 24.00 13.29 35.66
CA ILE A 565 23.94 14.30 34.59
C ILE A 565 23.13 15.54 35.01
N GLY A 566 22.41 15.47 36.13
CA GLY A 566 21.63 16.61 36.61
C GLY A 566 20.98 16.38 37.97
N GLY A 567 19.96 17.18 38.26
CA GLY A 567 19.20 17.14 39.51
C GLY A 567 19.17 18.46 40.26
N GLY A 568 18.47 18.47 41.39
CA GLY A 568 18.26 19.64 42.24
C GLY A 568 17.58 19.25 43.56
N THR A 569 17.00 20.22 44.25
CA THR A 569 16.41 20.01 45.59
C THR A 569 14.90 20.22 45.56
N TYR A 570 14.17 19.36 46.26
CA TYR A 570 12.75 19.53 46.56
C TYR A 570 12.54 19.97 48.00
N ALA A 571 11.61 20.90 48.20
CA ALA A 571 11.02 21.23 49.51
C ALA A 571 9.50 21.18 49.39
N ASN A 572 8.85 20.41 50.26
CA ASN A 572 7.40 20.21 50.26
C ASN A 572 6.82 19.82 48.88
N GLY A 573 7.54 18.99 48.13
CA GLY A 573 7.11 18.53 46.80
C GLY A 573 7.38 19.51 45.66
N MET A 574 7.88 20.71 45.96
CA MET A 574 8.22 21.73 44.97
C MET A 574 9.73 21.79 44.73
N LYS A 575 10.14 21.95 43.47
CA LYS A 575 11.54 22.20 43.11
C LYS A 575 11.97 23.57 43.66
N ILE A 576 13.16 23.64 44.25
CA ILE A 576 13.77 24.87 44.77
C ILE A 576 15.27 24.94 44.45
N GLY A 577 15.80 26.15 44.36
CA GLY A 577 17.23 26.41 44.16
C GLY A 577 17.73 25.99 42.78
N LYS A 578 19.04 25.74 42.66
CA LYS A 578 19.65 25.35 41.38
C LYS A 578 19.22 23.94 40.94
N TRP A 579 18.81 23.83 39.69
CA TRP A 579 18.43 22.60 39.02
C TRP A 579 19.15 22.44 37.69
N ILE A 580 19.48 21.20 37.36
CA ILE A 580 19.87 20.77 36.02
C ILE A 580 18.83 19.75 35.56
N GLU A 581 18.11 20.04 34.48
CA GLU A 581 17.01 19.25 33.94
C GLU A 581 17.28 18.82 32.50
N LEU A 582 16.53 17.85 31.99
CA LEU A 582 16.62 17.43 30.60
C LEU A 582 15.54 18.13 29.77
N ASN A 583 15.83 18.40 28.50
CA ASN A 583 14.83 18.95 27.59
C ASN A 583 13.71 17.94 27.33
N GLU A 584 12.48 18.33 27.69
CA GLU A 584 11.29 17.55 27.43
C GLU A 584 10.85 17.54 25.95
N GLN A 585 11.47 18.34 25.08
CA GLN A 585 11.19 18.36 23.64
C GLN A 585 12.19 17.60 22.77
N CYS A 586 13.37 17.20 23.28
CA CYS A 586 14.22 16.17 22.63
C CYS A 586 13.55 14.78 22.56
N GLN A 587 12.26 14.73 22.87
CA GLN A 587 11.48 13.56 23.20
C GLN A 587 10.80 12.89 21.98
N GLU A 588 10.64 13.60 20.86
CA GLU A 588 9.96 13.12 19.65
C GLU A 588 10.87 12.93 18.44
N ILE A 589 12.17 12.64 18.65
CA ILE A 589 13.03 12.29 17.52
C ILE A 589 12.55 10.95 16.94
N THR A 590 11.93 11.03 15.77
CA THR A 590 11.41 9.88 15.02
C THR A 590 12.53 8.87 14.73
N LYS A 591 12.16 7.58 14.66
CA LYS A 591 13.10 6.46 14.41
C LYS A 591 14.09 6.67 13.26
N SER A 592 13.79 7.53 12.29
CA SER A 592 14.64 7.80 11.12
C SER A 592 15.84 8.72 11.41
N GLN A 593 15.72 9.67 12.34
CA GLN A 593 16.83 10.56 12.74
C GLN A 593 17.75 9.93 13.81
N TYR A 594 17.30 8.82 14.40
CA TYR A 594 17.94 8.14 15.53
C TYR A 594 19.32 7.54 15.20
N TYR A 595 19.59 7.15 13.96
CA TYR A 595 20.88 6.54 13.59
C TYR A 595 22.03 7.55 13.41
N GLN A 596 21.75 8.86 13.36
CA GLN A 596 22.77 9.89 13.12
C GLN A 596 23.25 10.60 14.40
N PHE A 597 22.51 10.52 15.50
CA PHE A 597 22.83 11.23 16.75
C PHE A 597 22.80 10.27 17.95
N HIS A 598 23.79 9.37 18.02
CA HIS A 598 23.99 8.57 19.22
C HIS A 598 24.45 9.49 20.37
N ASP A 599 23.60 9.63 21.40
CA ASP A 599 23.85 10.25 22.72
C ASP A 599 23.86 11.79 22.85
N ALA A 600 23.20 12.54 21.97
CA ALA A 600 23.02 13.98 22.19
C ALA A 600 21.81 14.26 23.12
N PHE A 601 22.04 14.90 24.28
CA PHE A 601 20.97 15.40 25.15
C PHE A 601 21.13 16.90 25.40
N GLU A 602 20.01 17.61 25.44
CA GLU A 602 19.97 18.99 25.92
C GLU A 602 19.65 18.99 27.41
N ILE A 603 20.50 19.67 28.20
CA ILE A 603 20.22 19.96 29.60
C ILE A 603 19.96 21.44 29.80
N TYR A 604 19.07 21.74 30.74
CA TYR A 604 18.72 23.07 31.17
C TYR A 604 19.23 23.31 32.58
N GLN A 605 19.99 24.38 32.81
CA GLN A 605 20.47 24.75 34.14
C GLN A 605 19.90 26.09 34.56
N GLY A 606 19.25 26.17 35.71
CA GLY A 606 18.75 27.44 36.26
C GLY A 606 18.23 27.30 37.68
N ASN A 607 17.56 28.32 38.19
CA ASN A 607 16.99 28.30 39.54
C ASN A 607 15.47 28.05 39.51
N TYR A 608 14.97 27.37 40.54
CA TYR A 608 13.57 27.29 40.87
C TYR A 608 13.25 28.09 42.14
N LYS A 609 12.10 28.75 42.15
CA LYS A 609 11.48 29.38 43.32
C LYS A 609 10.04 28.87 43.42
N PHE A 610 9.71 28.17 44.51
CA PHE A 610 8.38 27.58 44.75
C PHE A 610 7.82 26.73 43.59
N GLY A 611 8.66 25.88 42.99
CA GLY A 611 8.25 24.98 41.90
C GLY A 611 8.17 25.64 40.52
N LYS A 612 8.48 26.94 40.40
CA LYS A 612 8.53 27.66 39.13
C LYS A 612 9.97 28.04 38.75
N LYS A 613 10.28 28.02 37.45
CA LYS A 613 11.58 28.47 36.92
C LYS A 613 11.74 29.97 37.22
N PHE A 614 12.90 30.38 37.70
CA PHE A 614 13.20 31.76 38.09
C PHE A 614 14.60 32.17 37.61
N GLY A 615 14.72 33.38 37.06
CA GLY A 615 15.97 33.95 36.58
C GLY A 615 16.47 33.27 35.30
N LEU A 616 17.78 33.38 35.06
CA LEU A 616 18.42 32.85 33.86
C LEU A 616 18.50 31.32 33.89
N TRP A 617 18.08 30.71 32.79
CA TRP A 617 18.14 29.30 32.47
C TRP A 617 19.00 29.11 31.22
N GLU A 618 20.09 28.36 31.35
CA GLU A 618 21.06 28.08 30.29
C GLU A 618 20.77 26.71 29.68
N THR A 619 20.88 26.60 28.35
CA THR A 619 20.71 25.34 27.62
C THR A 619 22.07 24.86 27.14
N PHE A 620 22.41 23.62 27.45
CA PHE A 620 23.65 22.99 27.02
C PHE A 620 23.36 21.73 26.22
N LYS A 621 24.03 21.58 25.07
CA LYS A 621 24.07 20.33 24.32
C LYS A 621 25.23 19.47 24.78
N ILE A 622 24.93 18.27 25.25
CA ILE A 622 25.93 17.26 25.59
C ILE A 622 26.08 16.35 24.36
N GLN A 623 27.23 16.39 23.70
CA GLN A 623 27.62 15.45 22.63
C GLN A 623 28.74 14.51 23.13
N ASN A 624 28.83 13.32 22.53
CA ASN A 624 29.43 12.12 23.10
C ASN A 624 30.91 12.19 23.62
N GLN A 625 31.18 11.33 24.61
CA GLN A 625 32.44 10.84 25.22
C GLN A 625 33.47 11.77 25.89
N ILE A 626 33.43 13.09 25.73
CA ILE A 626 34.21 14.00 26.59
C ILE A 626 33.26 15.06 27.12
N ILE A 627 32.94 14.99 28.42
CA ILE A 627 32.04 15.92 29.15
C ILE A 627 32.58 17.39 29.15
N ASN A 628 33.66 17.69 28.41
CA ASN A 628 34.37 18.97 28.49
C ASN A 628 33.93 20.04 27.49
N PHE A 629 32.87 19.86 26.69
CA PHE A 629 32.35 20.93 25.86
C PHE A 629 30.85 21.14 26.08
N ASN A 630 30.54 21.93 27.12
CA ASN A 630 29.24 22.55 27.33
C ASN A 630 29.06 23.66 26.28
N ILE A 631 28.54 23.32 25.11
CA ILE A 631 28.16 24.34 24.13
C ILE A 631 26.85 24.95 24.62
N LEU A 632 26.89 26.21 25.05
CA LEU A 632 25.70 27.01 25.33
C LEU A 632 24.91 27.13 24.02
N SER A 633 23.78 26.43 23.91
CA SER A 633 22.95 26.39 22.70
C SER A 633 21.78 27.37 22.75
N GLY A 634 21.41 27.84 23.94
CA GLY A 634 20.36 28.84 24.14
C GLY A 634 20.24 29.27 25.60
N SER A 635 19.40 30.27 25.86
CA SER A 635 19.04 30.66 27.22
C SER A 635 17.62 31.22 27.27
N ALA A 636 16.99 31.09 28.43
CA ALA A 636 15.70 31.70 28.74
C ALA A 636 15.77 32.42 30.08
N ASN A 637 15.01 33.49 30.28
CA ASN A 637 14.95 34.20 31.55
C ASN A 637 13.51 34.23 32.04
N TYR A 638 13.31 33.92 33.33
CA TYR A 638 11.97 33.82 33.93
C TYR A 638 11.80 34.82 35.08
N ASP A 639 10.61 35.41 35.20
CA ASP A 639 10.27 36.29 36.32
C ASP A 639 9.92 35.51 37.60
N GLU A 640 9.56 36.23 38.67
CA GLU A 640 9.18 35.62 39.94
C GLU A 640 7.93 34.74 39.88
N ASP A 641 7.06 34.98 38.90
CA ASP A 641 5.83 34.22 38.67
C ASP A 641 6.06 33.02 37.75
N GLY A 642 7.29 32.80 37.29
CA GLY A 642 7.67 31.73 36.37
C GLY A 642 7.29 31.99 34.93
N THR A 643 6.93 33.23 34.58
CA THR A 643 6.64 33.63 33.20
C THR A 643 7.96 33.80 32.46
N GLU A 644 8.05 33.21 31.28
CA GLU A 644 9.20 33.40 30.40
C GLU A 644 9.23 34.84 29.90
N ILE A 645 10.22 35.61 30.34
CA ILE A 645 10.41 37.01 29.94
C ILE A 645 11.16 37.07 28.60
N PHE A 646 12.04 36.11 28.37
CA PHE A 646 12.91 36.07 27.20
C PHE A 646 13.35 34.63 26.89
N LYS A 647 13.44 34.28 25.61
CA LYS A 647 14.01 33.04 25.11
C LYS A 647 14.85 33.30 23.89
N ASN A 648 16.05 32.74 23.86
CA ASN A 648 16.92 32.74 22.71
C ASN A 648 16.86 31.35 22.05
N ASP A 649 16.16 31.25 20.92
CA ASP A 649 15.95 29.99 20.19
C ASP A 649 17.16 29.64 19.30
N GLU A 650 17.47 28.34 19.22
CA GLU A 650 18.67 27.79 18.58
C GLU A 650 18.80 28.05 17.06
N ALA A 651 17.73 28.50 16.41
CA ALA A 651 17.70 28.71 14.96
C ALA A 651 18.31 30.05 14.52
N SER A 652 18.50 31.00 15.43
CA SER A 652 19.12 32.27 15.08
C SER A 652 20.63 32.24 15.33
N ASN A 653 21.42 32.44 14.27
CA ASN A 653 22.83 32.82 14.38
C ASN A 653 23.00 34.22 15.02
N PHE A 654 21.98 34.76 15.70
CA PHE A 654 21.95 36.11 16.21
C PHE A 654 21.69 36.06 17.72
N LEU A 655 22.43 36.86 18.49
CA LEU A 655 22.25 37.04 19.92
C LEU A 655 21.94 38.51 20.19
N GLN A 656 20.78 38.81 20.76
CA GLN A 656 20.42 40.16 21.18
C GLN A 656 20.63 40.31 22.69
N VAL A 657 21.41 41.31 23.12
CA VAL A 657 21.73 41.56 24.53
C VAL A 657 21.35 42.99 24.89
N GLY A 658 20.49 43.16 25.89
CA GLY A 658 20.12 44.45 26.46
C GLY A 658 19.29 44.30 27.74
N GLU A 659 18.82 45.41 28.28
CA GLU A 659 18.12 45.46 29.58
C GLU A 659 16.60 45.30 29.43
N PHE A 660 15.97 44.64 30.41
CA PHE A 660 14.51 44.54 30.54
C PHE A 660 14.04 45.17 31.84
N LYS A 661 12.97 45.97 31.78
CA LYS A 661 12.31 46.53 32.96
C LYS A 661 10.81 46.29 32.85
N LYS A 662 10.22 45.58 33.82
CA LYS A 662 8.81 45.17 33.84
C LYS A 662 8.35 44.44 32.56
N GLY A 663 9.17 43.52 32.04
CA GLY A 663 8.84 42.74 30.83
C GLY A 663 8.99 43.47 29.49
N LYS A 664 9.43 44.74 29.48
CA LYS A 664 9.69 45.52 28.26
C LYS A 664 11.20 45.74 28.05
N LYS A 665 11.66 45.71 26.79
CA LYS A 665 13.05 46.03 26.40
C LYS A 665 13.30 47.53 26.64
N VAL A 666 14.37 47.87 27.35
CA VAL A 666 14.77 49.26 27.64
C VAL A 666 16.27 49.43 27.40
N GLY A 667 16.70 50.67 27.19
CA GLY A 667 18.12 51.01 27.08
C GLY A 667 18.78 50.46 25.81
N LYS A 668 20.11 50.34 25.81
CA LYS A 668 20.89 49.94 24.64
C LYS A 668 20.88 48.43 24.44
N TRP A 669 20.64 48.00 23.21
CA TRP A 669 20.58 46.61 22.78
C TRP A 669 21.61 46.35 21.68
N ASN A 670 22.47 45.36 21.90
CA ASN A 670 23.49 44.92 20.96
C ASN A 670 23.05 43.62 20.27
N ILE A 671 23.29 43.50 18.96
CA ILE A 671 23.02 42.32 18.14
C ILE A 671 24.35 41.73 17.71
N PHE A 672 24.60 40.49 18.11
CA PHE A 672 25.79 39.73 17.74
C PHE A 672 25.42 38.63 16.75
N PHE A 673 26.32 38.31 15.82
CA PHE A 673 26.18 37.19 14.89
C PHE A 673 27.21 36.09 15.22
N LYS A 674 26.76 34.84 15.28
CA LYS A 674 27.58 33.66 15.52
C LYS A 674 28.13 33.14 14.19
N HIS A 675 29.45 33.19 14.02
CA HIS A 675 30.10 32.69 12.82
C HIS A 675 30.24 31.16 12.88
N TYR A 676 29.77 30.44 11.85
CA TYR A 676 29.63 28.97 11.84
C TYR A 676 30.93 28.20 12.09
N ASN A 677 32.08 28.79 11.73
CA ASN A 677 33.38 28.09 11.74
C ASN A 677 34.25 28.33 12.99
N ASN A 678 33.87 29.23 13.92
CA ASN A 678 34.74 29.54 15.06
C ASN A 678 34.02 29.78 16.39
N ASP A 679 32.70 29.56 16.45
CA ASP A 679 31.84 29.75 17.63
C ASP A 679 31.94 31.13 18.31
N LYS A 680 32.53 32.14 17.66
CA LYS A 680 32.63 33.50 18.18
C LYS A 680 31.44 34.35 17.72
N PHE A 681 30.92 35.13 18.65
CA PHE A 681 29.91 36.15 18.40
C PHE A 681 30.60 37.46 18.02
N GLN A 682 30.29 37.99 16.83
CA GLN A 682 30.74 39.31 16.39
C GLN A 682 29.60 40.31 16.50
N LEU A 683 29.84 41.48 17.09
CA LEU A 683 28.86 42.56 17.13
C LEU A 683 28.60 43.03 15.69
N ILE A 684 27.38 42.85 15.20
CA ILE A 684 27.00 43.26 13.83
C ILE A 684 26.12 44.50 13.82
N GLY A 685 25.55 44.88 14.96
CA GLY A 685 24.73 46.09 15.09
C GLY A 685 24.08 46.20 16.45
N GLY A 686 23.14 47.13 16.60
CA GLY A 686 22.40 47.36 17.83
C GLY A 686 21.61 48.67 17.75
N GLY A 687 20.64 48.85 18.65
CA GLY A 687 19.84 50.06 18.77
C GLY A 687 19.40 50.28 20.22
N SER A 688 18.76 51.41 20.52
CA SER A 688 18.30 51.70 21.88
C SER A 688 16.79 51.72 21.94
N TYR A 689 16.21 51.24 23.03
CA TYR A 689 14.80 51.45 23.35
C TYR A 689 14.68 52.64 24.31
N ASP A 690 13.70 53.49 24.05
CA ASP A 690 13.39 54.64 24.91
C ASP A 690 13.10 54.19 26.33
N THR A 691 13.77 54.84 27.29
CA THR A 691 13.60 54.58 28.72
C THR A 691 12.36 55.25 29.29
N GLU A 692 11.80 56.25 28.60
CA GLU A 692 10.62 57.03 29.02
C GLU A 692 9.37 56.70 28.19
N CYS A 693 9.52 56.32 26.91
CA CYS A 693 8.40 55.97 26.02
C CYS A 693 8.31 54.45 25.79
N GLU A 694 7.18 53.85 26.17
CA GLU A 694 6.95 52.41 26.24
C GLU A 694 7.32 51.60 24.98
N GLY A 695 8.56 51.10 24.89
CA GLY A 695 8.97 50.12 23.87
C GLY A 695 9.30 50.68 22.49
N PHE A 696 9.43 52.01 22.35
CA PHE A 696 9.81 52.62 21.08
C PHE A 696 11.31 52.48 20.80
N LYS A 697 11.63 52.02 19.59
CA LYS A 697 12.99 51.94 19.05
C LYS A 697 13.48 53.36 18.72
N ILE A 698 14.63 53.76 19.27
CA ILE A 698 15.30 55.03 18.97
C ILE A 698 16.71 54.79 18.44
N GLY A 699 17.12 55.63 17.49
CA GLY A 699 18.42 55.54 16.80
C GLY A 699 18.42 54.63 15.57
N ASN A 700 19.60 54.43 14.98
CA ASN A 700 19.76 53.59 13.78
C ASN A 700 19.68 52.10 14.16
N TRP A 701 18.75 51.38 13.56
CA TRP A 701 18.57 49.93 13.74
C TRP A 701 19.04 49.16 12.51
N ILE A 702 19.53 47.94 12.74
CA ILE A 702 19.60 46.91 11.70
C ILE A 702 18.39 46.01 11.92
N GLU A 703 17.36 46.16 11.08
CA GLU A 703 16.20 45.27 11.07
C GLU A 703 16.36 44.19 10.00
N LEU A 704 16.03 42.96 10.36
CA LEU A 704 15.94 41.82 9.44
C LEU A 704 14.47 41.73 8.99
N SER A 705 14.21 41.57 7.68
CA SER A 705 12.85 41.53 7.15
C SER A 705 12.09 40.25 7.54
N ASP A 706 10.79 40.38 7.78
CA ASP A 706 9.90 39.32 8.29
C ASP A 706 9.63 38.17 7.30
N GLU A 707 10.09 38.25 6.06
CA GLU A 707 9.91 37.18 5.05
C GLU A 707 10.79 35.93 5.30
N GLY A 708 11.65 35.96 6.31
CA GLY A 708 12.56 34.86 6.65
C GLY A 708 12.03 33.80 7.61
N GLN A 709 10.78 33.85 8.09
CA GLN A 709 10.36 33.02 9.23
C GLN A 709 9.52 31.76 8.94
N LYS A 710 9.16 31.41 7.69
CA LYS A 710 8.43 30.15 7.43
C LYS A 710 8.87 29.43 6.16
N SER A 711 10.12 28.97 6.16
CA SER A 711 10.59 27.88 5.30
C SER A 711 11.20 26.79 6.18
N THR A 712 10.44 25.72 6.43
CA THR A 712 10.98 24.47 6.97
C THR A 712 11.28 23.52 5.80
N ASN A 713 12.19 23.95 4.91
CA ASN A 713 13.18 23.14 4.19
C ASN A 713 13.73 23.95 3.00
N SER A 714 15.05 24.08 2.96
CA SER A 714 15.88 24.94 2.10
C SER A 714 15.97 26.40 2.54
N THR A 715 17.14 26.74 3.10
CA THR A 715 17.61 28.10 3.38
C THR A 715 18.13 28.73 2.09
N LYS A 716 17.50 29.82 1.64
CA LYS A 716 18.10 30.78 0.71
C LYS A 716 17.98 32.17 1.33
N TYR A 717 19.11 32.85 1.47
CA TYR A 717 19.16 34.28 1.80
C TYR A 717 19.99 34.98 0.72
N GLN A 718 19.51 36.13 0.27
CA GLN A 718 20.20 36.98 -0.70
C GLN A 718 20.62 38.26 0.03
N ILE A 719 21.92 38.56 0.04
CA ILE A 719 22.43 39.89 0.38
C ILE A 719 22.93 40.49 -0.93
N CYS A 720 22.21 41.46 -1.48
CA CYS A 720 22.69 42.24 -2.60
C CYS A 720 23.56 43.37 -2.08
N GLN A 721 24.87 43.30 -2.36
CA GLN A 721 25.77 44.45 -2.28
C GLN A 721 26.46 44.57 -3.63
N GLY A 722 26.19 45.65 -4.37
CA GLY A 722 26.78 45.90 -5.68
C GLY A 722 27.05 47.38 -5.85
N ASP A 723 28.33 47.73 -5.85
CA ASP A 723 28.83 48.98 -6.43
C ASP A 723 29.21 48.71 -7.89
N TYR A 724 28.54 49.35 -8.84
CA TYR A 724 28.91 49.33 -10.26
C TYR A 724 30.05 50.31 -10.54
N LYS A 725 31.19 49.83 -11.06
CA LYS A 725 32.14 50.65 -11.84
C LYS A 725 32.75 49.88 -13.01
N PHE A 726 32.62 50.45 -14.21
CA PHE A 726 33.30 50.06 -15.44
C PHE A 726 34.81 50.32 -15.35
N TYR A 727 35.65 49.36 -15.78
CA TYR A 727 36.97 49.66 -16.37
C TYR A 727 37.40 48.69 -17.47
N LYS A 728 38.18 49.27 -18.38
CA LYS A 728 38.64 48.85 -19.70
C LYS A 728 39.92 48.00 -19.63
N LYS A 729 39.97 46.97 -20.48
CA LYS A 729 41.11 46.16 -21.00
C LYS A 729 42.54 46.57 -20.58
N ILE A 730 43.30 45.62 -20.01
CA ILE A 730 44.72 45.28 -20.30
C ILE A 730 44.95 43.84 -19.81
N GLY A 731 45.57 43.01 -20.65
CA GLY A 731 45.78 41.59 -20.40
C GLY A 731 46.92 41.31 -19.42
N LEU A 732 46.76 40.20 -18.68
CA LEU A 732 47.82 39.39 -18.06
C LEU A 732 47.18 38.08 -17.59
N TRP A 733 47.62 36.95 -18.16
CA TRP A 733 47.19 35.62 -17.71
C TRP A 733 47.80 35.31 -16.35
N LYS A 734 46.99 35.34 -15.29
CA LYS A 734 47.34 34.74 -13.99
C LYS A 734 46.55 33.45 -13.82
N LYS A 735 47.29 32.34 -13.70
CA LYS A 735 46.80 31.01 -13.34
C LYS A 735 46.14 31.07 -11.96
N PHE A 736 44.81 31.02 -11.89
CA PHE A 736 44.07 30.86 -10.64
C PHE A 736 43.99 29.37 -10.30
N ASN A 737 44.63 28.97 -9.21
CA ASN A 737 44.27 27.74 -8.51
C ASN A 737 42.95 28.00 -7.78
N ILE A 738 41.84 27.57 -8.35
CA ILE A 738 40.54 27.58 -7.66
C ILE A 738 40.48 26.34 -6.78
N ILE A 739 40.63 26.54 -5.47
CA ILE A 739 40.29 25.56 -4.46
C ILE A 739 38.77 25.65 -4.27
N TYR A 740 38.04 24.65 -4.75
CA TYR A 740 36.61 24.56 -4.53
C TYR A 740 36.33 24.12 -3.09
N LYS A 741 35.84 25.04 -2.26
CA LYS A 741 35.02 24.71 -1.10
C LYS A 741 33.78 25.61 -1.10
N ASN A 742 32.65 24.97 -1.40
CA ASN A 742 31.27 25.35 -1.07
C ASN A 742 30.66 26.58 -1.77
N LEU A 743 30.25 26.39 -3.03
CA LEU A 743 29.16 27.15 -3.68
C LEU A 743 28.24 26.17 -4.41
N GLN A 744 26.95 26.17 -4.04
CA GLN A 744 25.91 25.38 -4.69
C GLN A 744 25.31 26.24 -5.83
N LEU A 745 25.68 25.96 -7.07
CA LEU A 745 25.14 26.63 -8.26
C LEU A 745 23.73 26.12 -8.57
N CYS A 746 22.75 27.01 -8.60
CA CYS A 746 21.45 26.77 -9.23
C CYS A 746 21.54 27.29 -10.68
N GLY A 747 21.24 26.44 -11.66
CA GLY A 747 21.04 26.79 -13.09
C GLY A 747 21.88 27.95 -13.63
N SER A 748 23.11 27.69 -14.08
CA SER A 748 23.89 28.65 -14.85
C SER A 748 24.10 28.16 -16.28
N ALA A 749 23.64 28.94 -17.25
CA ALA A 749 24.12 28.83 -18.62
C ALA A 749 25.50 29.48 -18.70
N ASN A 750 26.48 28.77 -19.28
CA ASN A 750 27.79 29.35 -19.59
C ASN A 750 27.72 29.94 -20.99
N TYR A 751 28.13 31.20 -21.15
CA TYR A 751 28.17 31.91 -22.42
C TYR A 751 29.63 32.15 -22.83
N ASP A 752 29.93 32.12 -24.13
CA ASP A 752 31.26 32.50 -24.63
C ASP A 752 31.44 34.03 -24.66
N GLU A 753 32.62 34.50 -25.07
CA GLU A 753 32.94 35.94 -25.17
C GLU A 753 31.97 36.71 -26.09
N ASP A 754 31.26 36.01 -26.97
CA ASP A 754 30.26 36.56 -27.91
C ASP A 754 28.81 36.44 -27.39
N GLY A 755 28.61 35.97 -26.15
CA GLY A 755 27.28 35.81 -25.55
C GLY A 755 26.47 34.63 -26.11
N THR A 756 27.11 33.66 -26.77
CA THR A 756 26.45 32.45 -27.26
C THR A 756 26.38 31.40 -26.16
N GLU A 757 25.21 30.83 -25.92
CA GLU A 757 24.99 29.79 -24.90
C GLU A 757 25.78 28.52 -25.25
N ILE A 758 26.77 28.18 -24.43
CA ILE A 758 27.66 27.02 -24.63
C ILE A 758 27.11 25.76 -23.92
N PHE A 759 26.32 25.93 -22.85
CA PHE A 759 25.82 24.81 -22.05
C PHE A 759 24.59 25.20 -21.22
N GLN A 760 23.53 24.37 -21.27
CA GLN A 760 22.36 24.43 -20.40
C GLN A 760 22.37 23.22 -19.46
N ASN A 761 22.35 23.45 -18.15
CA ASN A 761 22.17 22.38 -17.16
C ASN A 761 20.67 22.07 -17.06
N ASP A 762 20.25 20.83 -17.28
CA ASP A 762 18.88 20.40 -16.99
C ASP A 762 18.67 20.52 -15.47
N GLU A 763 17.67 21.31 -15.05
CA GLU A 763 17.41 21.69 -13.65
C GLU A 763 17.24 20.47 -12.70
N THR A 764 17.09 19.28 -13.27
CA THR A 764 16.93 18.02 -12.55
C THR A 764 18.19 17.15 -12.49
N SER A 765 19.25 17.48 -13.24
CA SER A 765 20.40 16.59 -13.40
C SER A 765 21.46 16.79 -12.31
N GLN A 766 21.80 15.70 -11.62
CA GLN A 766 22.82 15.65 -10.56
C GLN A 766 24.26 15.54 -11.11
N ILE A 767 24.48 15.79 -12.42
CA ILE A 767 25.74 15.50 -13.12
C ILE A 767 26.37 16.80 -13.62
N LEU A 768 27.68 16.97 -13.41
CA LEU A 768 28.44 18.12 -13.88
C LEU A 768 29.65 17.68 -14.71
N TYR A 769 29.79 18.22 -15.92
CA TYR A 769 30.95 17.98 -16.79
C TYR A 769 31.89 19.18 -16.72
N ILE A 770 33.16 18.96 -16.40
CA ILE A 770 34.18 20.02 -16.25
C ILE A 770 35.35 19.75 -17.20
N GLY A 771 35.65 20.70 -18.10
CA GLY A 771 36.78 20.62 -19.02
C GLY A 771 36.98 21.93 -19.82
N GLU A 772 37.92 21.92 -20.76
CA GLU A 772 38.23 23.08 -21.62
C GLU A 772 37.42 23.03 -22.92
N PHE A 773 36.88 24.19 -23.34
CA PHE A 773 36.35 24.40 -24.68
C PHE A 773 37.30 25.29 -25.48
N ARG A 774 37.55 24.93 -26.74
CA ARG A 774 38.26 25.76 -27.71
C ARG A 774 37.48 25.74 -29.02
N ASN A 775 37.14 26.92 -29.54
CA ASN A 775 36.35 27.06 -30.78
C ASN A 775 35.06 26.21 -30.77
N ARG A 776 34.31 26.24 -29.65
CA ARG A 776 33.08 25.45 -29.42
C ARG A 776 33.25 23.92 -29.44
N LYS A 777 34.49 23.42 -29.36
CA LYS A 777 34.80 21.99 -29.24
C LYS A 777 35.41 21.67 -27.88
N LYS A 778 35.09 20.48 -27.35
CA LYS A 778 35.65 19.96 -26.10
C LYS A 778 37.09 19.52 -26.36
N VAL A 779 38.07 20.12 -25.68
CA VAL A 779 39.49 19.76 -25.82
C VAL A 779 40.07 19.31 -24.48
N GLY A 780 41.14 18.52 -24.52
CA GLY A 780 41.89 18.15 -23.33
C GLY A 780 41.09 17.28 -22.34
N ARG A 781 41.40 17.40 -21.05
CA ARG A 781 40.81 16.58 -19.99
C ARG A 781 39.41 17.05 -19.61
N TRP A 782 38.49 16.10 -19.52
CA TRP A 782 37.12 16.28 -19.06
C TRP A 782 36.85 15.36 -17.87
N ASP A 783 36.31 15.94 -16.81
CA ASP A 783 35.91 15.23 -15.60
C ASP A 783 34.37 15.23 -15.47
N ILE A 784 33.80 14.14 -14.96
CA ILE A 784 32.36 14.00 -14.71
C ILE A 784 32.16 13.91 -13.20
N LEU A 785 31.41 14.85 -12.63
CA LEU A 785 31.06 14.89 -11.22
C LEU A 785 29.58 14.54 -11.01
N TYR A 786 29.25 13.93 -9.87
CA TYR A 786 27.88 13.54 -9.50
C TYR A 786 27.55 13.94 -8.06
N GLY A 787 26.39 14.56 -7.84
CA GLY A 787 25.92 15.02 -6.54
C GLY A 787 24.71 14.21 -6.04
N ARG A 788 24.93 13.22 -5.17
CA ARG A 788 23.89 12.27 -4.72
C ARG A 788 22.89 12.84 -3.70
N SER A 789 23.30 13.83 -2.91
CA SER A 789 22.47 14.55 -1.93
C SER A 789 23.27 15.73 -1.37
N THR A 790 22.79 16.95 -1.62
CA THR A 790 23.08 18.28 -1.05
C THR A 790 24.49 18.72 -0.60
N GLU A 791 25.51 17.89 -0.41
CA GLU A 791 26.72 18.35 0.30
C GLU A 791 28.02 18.31 -0.51
N GLU A 792 28.30 17.33 -1.38
CA GLU A 792 29.51 17.37 -2.23
C GLU A 792 29.34 16.67 -3.60
N PHE A 793 29.96 17.23 -4.64
CA PHE A 793 30.09 16.60 -5.96
C PHE A 793 31.30 15.65 -5.96
N ILE A 794 31.07 14.37 -6.23
CA ILE A 794 32.15 13.38 -6.35
C ILE A 794 32.50 13.13 -7.81
N LYS A 795 33.78 13.00 -8.12
CA LYS A 795 34.23 12.64 -9.47
C LYS A 795 33.94 11.18 -9.76
N ILE A 796 32.99 10.92 -10.66
CA ILE A 796 32.56 9.57 -11.04
C ILE A 796 33.09 9.12 -12.40
N GLY A 797 33.60 10.04 -13.23
CA GLY A 797 34.06 9.69 -14.58
C GLY A 797 34.84 10.79 -15.30
N GLY A 798 34.93 10.65 -16.63
CA GLY A 798 35.68 11.55 -17.50
C GLY A 798 36.72 10.85 -18.37
N GLY A 799 37.48 11.64 -19.12
CA GLY A 799 38.58 11.20 -19.96
C GLY A 799 39.20 12.35 -20.75
N GLN A 800 39.77 12.10 -21.92
CA GLN A 800 40.44 13.14 -22.72
C GLN A 800 39.84 13.24 -24.13
N TYR A 801 39.83 14.45 -24.66
CA TYR A 801 39.64 14.75 -26.07
C TYR A 801 40.99 15.12 -26.69
N ASP A 802 41.14 14.88 -28.00
CA ASP A 802 42.30 15.32 -28.76
C ASP A 802 42.42 16.86 -28.81
N GLU A 803 43.57 17.36 -29.27
CA GLU A 803 43.86 18.81 -29.28
C GLU A 803 42.92 19.61 -30.20
N ASN A 804 42.33 18.94 -31.19
CA ASN A 804 41.35 19.52 -32.11
C ASN A 804 39.91 19.44 -31.58
N GLY A 805 39.70 18.70 -30.50
CA GLY A 805 38.40 18.48 -29.86
C GLY A 805 37.39 17.70 -30.70
N ASN A 806 37.89 16.91 -31.66
CA ASN A 806 37.09 16.10 -32.56
C ASN A 806 36.82 14.70 -31.98
N PHE A 807 37.77 14.16 -31.20
CA PHE A 807 37.76 12.75 -30.84
C PHE A 807 38.07 12.53 -29.36
N LYS A 808 37.31 11.63 -28.72
CA LYS A 808 37.71 11.07 -27.43
C LYS A 808 38.96 10.20 -27.64
N ILE A 809 39.92 10.29 -26.72
CA ILE A 809 41.17 9.53 -26.76
C ILE A 809 41.53 9.00 -25.37
N GLY A 810 42.22 7.86 -25.34
CA GLY A 810 42.72 7.23 -24.12
C GLY A 810 41.62 6.68 -23.22
N GLN A 811 41.93 6.56 -21.93
CA GLN A 811 41.02 5.97 -20.94
C GLN A 811 39.83 6.90 -20.66
N TRP A 812 38.64 6.32 -20.60
CA TRP A 812 37.38 7.03 -20.44
C TRP A 812 36.43 6.29 -19.52
N ILE A 813 35.56 7.05 -18.88
CA ILE A 813 34.42 6.57 -18.11
C ILE A 813 33.16 7.25 -18.67
N ASP A 814 32.36 6.51 -19.43
CA ASP A 814 31.03 6.95 -19.88
C ASP A 814 29.97 6.65 -18.81
N LEU A 815 28.91 7.45 -18.77
CA LEU A 815 27.70 7.14 -17.98
C LEU A 815 26.73 6.33 -18.85
N ILE A 816 25.90 5.48 -18.21
CA ILE A 816 24.75 4.90 -18.89
C ILE A 816 23.72 5.97 -19.24
N ASP A 817 22.95 5.74 -20.31
CA ASP A 817 21.76 6.53 -20.58
C ASP A 817 20.80 6.45 -19.39
N SER A 818 20.26 7.60 -18.98
CA SER A 818 19.44 7.72 -17.75
C SER A 818 20.20 7.42 -16.44
N PHE A 819 21.48 7.76 -16.36
CA PHE A 819 22.23 7.73 -15.10
C PHE A 819 21.50 8.54 -14.02
N GLY A 820 21.27 7.92 -12.85
CA GLY A 820 20.58 8.55 -11.74
C GLY A 820 20.59 7.68 -10.49
N TYR A 821 19.91 8.10 -9.43
CA TYR A 821 19.97 7.47 -8.10
C TYR A 821 19.72 5.95 -8.09
N ASN A 822 18.88 5.44 -9.01
CA ASN A 822 18.56 4.02 -9.15
C ASN A 822 19.33 3.31 -10.28
N ARG A 823 20.20 4.02 -11.00
CA ARG A 823 20.90 3.58 -12.22
C ARG A 823 22.34 4.12 -12.27
N GLU A 824 23.08 3.94 -11.18
CA GLU A 824 24.46 4.44 -11.05
C GLU A 824 25.46 3.52 -11.77
N VAL A 825 25.34 3.39 -13.09
CA VAL A 825 26.18 2.53 -13.93
C VAL A 825 27.12 3.37 -14.79
N ILE A 826 28.39 2.99 -14.80
CA ILE A 826 29.42 3.61 -15.65
C ILE A 826 30.13 2.56 -16.52
N TYR A 827 30.59 2.97 -17.69
CA TYR A 827 31.37 2.15 -18.61
C TYR A 827 32.81 2.66 -18.65
N LYS A 828 33.76 1.82 -18.25
CA LYS A 828 35.18 2.18 -18.22
C LYS A 828 35.94 1.41 -19.29
N GLY A 829 36.62 2.12 -20.19
CA GLY A 829 37.46 1.52 -21.23
C GLY A 829 38.29 2.57 -21.96
N GLU A 830 38.73 2.24 -23.17
CA GLU A 830 39.63 3.10 -23.97
C GLU A 830 38.98 3.53 -25.27
N TYR A 831 39.25 4.78 -25.65
CA TYR A 831 38.96 5.34 -26.96
C TYR A 831 40.24 5.54 -27.78
N TYR A 832 40.17 5.22 -29.07
CA TYR A 832 41.18 5.57 -30.05
C TYR A 832 40.50 6.28 -31.23
N CYS A 833 40.88 7.53 -31.50
CA CYS A 833 40.26 8.37 -32.54
C CYS A 833 38.72 8.42 -32.47
N GLY A 834 38.15 8.47 -31.25
CA GLY A 834 36.71 8.54 -31.03
C GLY A 834 35.98 7.19 -31.06
N GLU A 835 36.69 6.10 -31.34
CA GLU A 835 36.14 4.74 -31.36
C GLU A 835 36.48 3.96 -30.09
N LYS A 836 35.53 3.17 -29.58
CA LYS A 836 35.76 2.30 -28.42
C LYS A 836 36.67 1.15 -28.83
N VAL A 837 37.76 0.94 -28.10
CA VAL A 837 38.71 -0.15 -28.36
C VAL A 837 39.02 -0.93 -27.08
N GLY A 838 39.45 -2.19 -27.23
CA GLY A 838 39.94 -3.01 -26.14
C GLY A 838 38.86 -3.40 -25.13
N LYS A 839 39.27 -3.64 -23.88
CA LYS A 839 38.38 -4.11 -22.82
C LYS A 839 37.58 -2.95 -22.21
N TRP A 840 36.27 -3.14 -22.12
CA TRP A 840 35.34 -2.22 -21.49
C TRP A 840 34.61 -2.91 -20.34
N ASN A 841 34.73 -2.37 -19.13
CA ASN A 841 34.06 -2.86 -17.94
C ASN A 841 32.80 -2.05 -17.66
N ILE A 842 31.71 -2.72 -17.29
CA ILE A 842 30.49 -2.09 -16.76
C ILE A 842 30.57 -2.17 -15.25
N LEU A 843 30.54 -1.00 -14.61
CA LEU A 843 30.75 -0.85 -13.18
C LEU A 843 29.47 -0.28 -12.54
N TYR A 844 29.03 -0.89 -11.44
CA TYR A 844 28.00 -0.31 -10.58
C TYR A 844 28.66 0.54 -9.50
N VAL A 845 28.40 1.86 -9.52
CA VAL A 845 29.05 2.83 -8.63
C VAL A 845 28.60 2.62 -7.17
N GLY A 846 27.35 2.21 -6.94
CA GLY A 846 26.85 1.82 -5.62
C GLY A 846 27.05 2.90 -4.55
N VAL A 847 27.13 2.49 -3.27
CA VAL A 847 27.31 3.41 -2.14
C VAL A 847 28.71 4.04 -2.18
N VAL A 848 28.76 5.38 -2.09
CA VAL A 848 30.00 6.18 -2.09
C VAL A 848 31.04 5.60 -1.12
N GLY A 849 32.26 5.37 -1.60
CA GLY A 849 33.39 4.87 -0.79
C GLY A 849 33.60 3.35 -0.83
N LYS A 850 32.77 2.58 -1.54
CA LYS A 850 33.07 1.19 -1.88
C LYS A 850 33.70 1.08 -3.26
N GLU A 851 34.60 0.11 -3.43
CA GLU A 851 35.13 -0.24 -4.74
C GLU A 851 33.98 -0.60 -5.69
N HIS A 852 34.04 -0.10 -6.93
CA HIS A 852 33.01 -0.35 -7.92
C HIS A 852 33.00 -1.83 -8.32
N ASN A 853 31.84 -2.48 -8.23
CA ASN A 853 31.69 -3.86 -8.66
C ASN A 853 31.60 -3.92 -10.19
N ILE A 854 32.44 -4.75 -10.82
CA ILE A 854 32.30 -5.07 -12.24
C ILE A 854 31.07 -5.97 -12.40
N ILE A 855 29.99 -5.42 -12.92
CA ILE A 855 28.73 -6.12 -13.18
C ILE A 855 28.61 -6.59 -14.63
N GLY A 856 29.47 -6.12 -15.53
CA GLY A 856 29.47 -6.61 -16.91
C GLY A 856 30.60 -6.04 -17.76
N GLY A 857 30.42 -6.08 -19.07
CA GLY A 857 31.40 -5.60 -20.06
C GLY A 857 31.91 -6.68 -21.01
N GLY A 858 32.89 -6.31 -21.83
CA GLY A 858 33.48 -7.17 -22.85
C GLY A 858 34.58 -6.46 -23.63
N GLN A 859 34.80 -6.85 -24.89
CA GLN A 859 35.82 -6.24 -25.76
C GLN A 859 35.21 -5.55 -26.98
N TYR A 860 35.81 -4.43 -27.36
CA TYR A 860 35.54 -3.72 -28.60
C TYR A 860 36.74 -3.79 -29.55
N ASP A 861 36.44 -3.89 -30.83
CA ASP A 861 37.36 -3.68 -31.95
C ASP A 861 36.74 -2.62 -32.86
N ASN A 862 37.31 -1.41 -32.92
CA ASN A 862 36.78 -0.27 -33.68
C ASN A 862 35.28 0.00 -33.44
N SER A 863 34.89 0.13 -32.18
CA SER A 863 33.49 0.28 -31.71
C SER A 863 32.55 -0.90 -31.98
N ILE A 864 33.05 -2.01 -32.52
CA ILE A 864 32.29 -3.25 -32.74
C ILE A 864 32.52 -4.18 -31.55
N LYS A 865 31.44 -4.62 -30.89
CA LYS A 865 31.53 -5.61 -29.80
C LYS A 865 32.03 -6.96 -30.34
N ILE A 866 33.01 -7.55 -29.66
CA ILE A 866 33.58 -8.87 -29.97
C ILE A 866 33.80 -9.71 -28.70
N GLY A 867 33.79 -11.04 -28.87
CA GLY A 867 34.09 -12.00 -27.81
C GLY A 867 33.00 -12.07 -26.75
N LYS A 868 33.36 -12.52 -25.54
CA LYS A 868 32.40 -12.68 -24.43
C LYS A 868 31.98 -11.34 -23.86
N TRP A 869 30.68 -11.18 -23.65
CA TRP A 869 30.06 -9.97 -23.15
C TRP A 869 29.05 -10.26 -22.04
N THR A 870 28.85 -9.28 -21.17
CA THR A 870 27.71 -9.19 -20.27
C THR A 870 27.07 -7.81 -20.46
N ASP A 871 25.89 -7.79 -21.09
CA ASP A 871 25.08 -6.59 -21.30
C ASP A 871 24.13 -6.39 -20.11
N LEU A 872 23.71 -5.14 -19.88
CA LEU A 872 22.61 -4.83 -18.96
C LEU A 872 21.29 -4.75 -19.74
N SER A 873 20.18 -5.05 -19.09
CA SER A 873 18.86 -4.73 -19.64
C SER A 873 18.62 -3.22 -19.72
N ASP A 874 17.85 -2.76 -20.71
CA ASP A 874 17.37 -1.37 -20.78
C ASP A 874 16.54 -0.97 -19.55
N SER A 875 15.97 -1.97 -18.86
CA SER A 875 15.24 -1.80 -17.61
C SER A 875 16.12 -1.91 -16.35
N PHE A 876 17.45 -1.99 -16.51
CA PHE A 876 18.38 -2.18 -15.40
C PHE A 876 18.21 -1.06 -14.37
N THR A 877 17.96 -1.46 -13.13
CA THR A 877 17.90 -0.56 -11.96
C THR A 877 18.48 -1.29 -10.75
N SER A 878 18.73 -0.56 -9.66
CA SER A 878 19.05 -1.15 -8.36
C SER A 878 18.02 -2.21 -7.91
N ASN A 879 16.77 -2.11 -8.36
CA ASN A 879 15.71 -3.08 -8.04
C ASN A 879 15.50 -4.15 -9.12
N ASN A 880 16.12 -4.02 -10.30
CA ASN A 880 15.93 -4.91 -11.44
C ASN A 880 17.26 -5.11 -12.17
N ALA A 881 18.22 -5.78 -11.53
CA ALA A 881 19.56 -5.98 -12.08
C ALA A 881 19.62 -7.19 -13.01
N ILE A 882 18.94 -7.07 -14.16
CA ILE A 882 18.94 -8.08 -15.22
C ILE A 882 20.14 -7.86 -16.14
N MET A 883 20.87 -8.94 -16.41
CA MET A 883 22.03 -8.94 -17.29
C MET A 883 21.93 -10.06 -18.33
N TYR A 884 22.52 -9.86 -19.49
CA TYR A 884 22.57 -10.82 -20.58
C TYR A 884 24.01 -11.20 -20.86
N LYS A 885 24.37 -12.46 -20.67
CA LYS A 885 25.75 -12.94 -20.83
C LYS A 885 25.85 -13.88 -22.03
N GLY A 886 26.73 -13.57 -22.97
CA GLY A 886 26.94 -14.40 -24.16
C GLY A 886 28.15 -13.95 -24.96
N GLU A 887 28.15 -14.23 -26.27
CA GLU A 887 29.26 -13.90 -27.17
C GLU A 887 28.79 -13.02 -28.34
N TYR A 888 29.65 -12.08 -28.71
CA TYR A 888 29.52 -11.26 -29.91
C TYR A 888 30.56 -11.65 -30.97
N LYS A 889 30.15 -11.65 -32.23
CA LYS A 889 31.02 -11.77 -33.41
C LYS A 889 30.65 -10.68 -34.41
N ASN A 890 31.60 -9.80 -34.71
CA ASN A 890 31.41 -8.65 -35.60
C ASN A 890 30.18 -7.80 -35.22
N GLY A 891 29.98 -7.56 -33.91
CA GLY A 891 28.87 -6.73 -33.41
C GLY A 891 27.54 -7.47 -33.28
N ASN A 892 27.46 -8.73 -33.70
CA ASN A 892 26.24 -9.53 -33.63
C ASN A 892 26.30 -10.59 -32.52
N LYS A 893 25.17 -10.83 -31.85
CA LYS A 893 25.04 -11.86 -30.81
C LYS A 893 25.08 -13.24 -31.46
N VAL A 894 25.89 -14.14 -30.93
CA VAL A 894 26.03 -15.52 -31.42
C VAL A 894 26.00 -16.52 -30.28
N GLY A 895 25.56 -17.75 -30.56
CA GLY A 895 25.64 -18.85 -29.60
C GLY A 895 24.71 -18.70 -28.41
N LEU A 896 25.09 -19.31 -27.28
CA LEU A 896 24.28 -19.32 -26.06
C LEU A 896 24.34 -17.96 -25.36
N TRP A 897 23.16 -17.46 -24.95
CA TRP A 897 23.00 -16.26 -24.17
C TRP A 897 22.17 -16.54 -22.92
N ASP A 898 22.77 -16.35 -21.75
CA ASP A 898 22.14 -16.50 -20.45
C ASP A 898 21.51 -15.19 -19.99
N ILE A 899 20.34 -15.26 -19.36
CA ILE A 899 19.71 -14.15 -18.63
C ILE A 899 20.01 -14.35 -17.16
N LEU A 900 20.75 -13.41 -16.58
CA LEU A 900 21.18 -13.40 -15.19
C LEU A 900 20.35 -12.39 -14.41
N LEU A 901 19.92 -12.77 -13.22
CA LEU A 901 19.29 -11.87 -12.26
C LEU A 901 20.17 -11.75 -11.03
N ASP A 902 20.64 -10.53 -10.78
CA ASP A 902 21.31 -10.18 -9.54
C ASP A 902 20.30 -9.63 -8.55
N TRP A 903 20.08 -10.36 -7.46
CA TRP A 903 19.37 -9.80 -6.33
C TRP A 903 20.43 -9.15 -5.45
N MET A 904 20.41 -7.82 -5.34
CA MET A 904 21.34 -7.02 -4.51
C MET A 904 21.58 -7.50 -3.05
N TYR A 905 20.86 -8.53 -2.59
CA TYR A 905 20.94 -9.13 -1.27
C TYR A 905 21.47 -10.58 -1.24
N PHE A 906 21.78 -11.19 -2.39
CA PHE A 906 22.27 -12.58 -2.45
C PHE A 906 23.61 -12.62 -3.20
N ASP A 907 24.64 -13.15 -2.55
CA ASP A 907 26.04 -13.20 -3.04
C ASP A 907 26.25 -14.02 -4.35
N LYS A 908 25.20 -14.44 -5.07
CA LYS A 908 25.29 -15.29 -6.27
C LYS A 908 24.28 -14.89 -7.35
N LEU A 909 24.80 -14.63 -8.55
CA LEU A 909 23.99 -14.45 -9.78
C LEU A 909 23.20 -15.72 -10.09
N LYS A 910 21.89 -15.57 -10.33
CA LYS A 910 21.01 -16.68 -10.73
C LYS A 910 20.75 -16.60 -12.23
N ILE A 911 21.01 -17.70 -12.96
CA ILE A 911 20.53 -17.85 -14.33
C ILE A 911 19.02 -18.06 -14.25
N ILE A 912 18.24 -17.16 -14.84
CA ILE A 912 16.78 -17.20 -14.84
C ILE A 912 16.19 -17.48 -16.22
N GLY A 913 16.98 -17.34 -17.28
CA GLY A 913 16.52 -17.62 -18.65
C GLY A 913 17.66 -17.62 -19.64
N GLY A 914 17.34 -17.58 -20.93
CA GLY A 914 18.34 -17.61 -22.01
C GLY A 914 17.90 -18.37 -23.24
N GLY A 915 18.79 -18.44 -24.23
CA GLY A 915 18.58 -19.21 -25.46
C GLY A 915 19.74 -19.05 -26.44
N PHE A 916 19.56 -19.51 -27.68
CA PHE A 916 20.60 -19.51 -28.69
C PHE A 916 20.35 -18.48 -29.79
N TYR A 917 21.41 -17.79 -30.18
CA TYR A 917 21.50 -17.07 -31.45
C TYR A 917 22.21 -17.90 -32.51
N ASP A 918 21.92 -17.61 -33.77
CA ASP A 918 22.59 -18.21 -34.92
C ASP A 918 24.11 -18.02 -34.86
N LYS A 919 24.86 -18.97 -35.43
CA LYS A 919 26.33 -18.92 -35.43
C LYS A 919 26.89 -18.09 -36.58
N GLN A 920 26.06 -17.76 -37.57
CA GLN A 920 26.43 -16.99 -38.76
C GLN A 920 26.63 -15.50 -38.42
N GLY A 921 26.14 -15.05 -37.26
CA GLY A 921 26.36 -13.70 -36.76
C GLY A 921 25.32 -12.72 -37.28
N TYR A 922 24.06 -13.14 -37.41
CA TYR A 922 22.95 -12.25 -37.77
C TYR A 922 22.10 -11.83 -36.57
N SER A 923 22.48 -12.24 -35.34
CA SER A 923 21.69 -12.01 -34.12
C SER A 923 20.26 -12.57 -34.22
N ILE A 924 20.07 -13.66 -34.97
CA ILE A 924 18.80 -14.36 -35.16
C ILE A 924 18.64 -15.38 -34.04
N LYS A 925 17.62 -15.21 -33.20
CA LYS A 925 17.24 -16.19 -32.18
C LYS A 925 16.80 -17.51 -32.85
N ILE A 926 17.29 -18.63 -32.32
CA ILE A 926 16.98 -19.99 -32.76
C ILE A 926 16.81 -20.94 -31.56
N GLY A 927 16.03 -22.00 -31.75
CA GLY A 927 15.84 -23.05 -30.74
C GLY A 927 14.99 -22.62 -29.55
N GLN A 928 15.13 -23.31 -28.43
CA GLN A 928 14.36 -23.02 -27.21
C GLN A 928 14.88 -21.76 -26.52
N TRP A 929 13.95 -20.92 -26.08
CA TRP A 929 14.21 -19.67 -25.38
C TRP A 929 13.34 -19.57 -24.14
N MET A 930 13.94 -19.06 -23.06
CA MET A 930 13.25 -18.60 -21.86
C MET A 930 13.45 -17.09 -21.76
N GLU A 931 12.39 -16.34 -22.02
CA GLU A 931 12.39 -14.87 -22.08
C GLU A 931 11.69 -14.25 -20.89
N LEU A 932 12.13 -13.05 -20.51
CA LEU A 932 11.43 -12.24 -19.51
C LEU A 932 10.20 -11.59 -20.14
N SER A 933 9.10 -11.55 -19.41
CA SER A 933 7.93 -10.74 -19.78
C SER A 933 8.32 -9.25 -19.81
N GLU A 934 7.64 -8.45 -20.63
CA GLU A 934 7.76 -6.99 -20.62
C GLU A 934 7.43 -6.39 -19.24
N GLN A 935 6.63 -7.10 -18.45
CA GLN A 935 6.26 -6.74 -17.09
C GLN A 935 7.20 -7.32 -16.03
N PHE A 936 8.34 -7.90 -16.43
CA PHE A 936 9.27 -8.50 -15.50
C PHE A 936 9.82 -7.43 -14.54
N THR A 937 9.46 -7.59 -13.26
CA THR A 937 9.95 -6.75 -12.17
C THR A 937 10.30 -7.65 -10.98
N LYS A 938 10.94 -7.07 -9.97
CA LYS A 938 11.16 -7.73 -8.68
C LYS A 938 9.89 -8.34 -8.08
N PHE A 939 8.73 -7.74 -8.33
CA PHE A 939 7.43 -8.16 -7.80
C PHE A 939 6.60 -9.00 -8.78
N CYS A 940 7.01 -9.06 -10.05
CA CYS A 940 6.31 -9.77 -11.11
C CYS A 940 7.33 -10.51 -11.96
N GLN A 941 7.64 -11.76 -11.60
CA GLN A 941 8.67 -12.57 -12.26
C GLN A 941 8.03 -13.52 -13.27
N ILE A 942 7.40 -12.95 -14.29
CA ILE A 942 6.78 -13.71 -15.38
C ILE A 942 7.82 -13.93 -16.48
N MET A 943 7.99 -15.19 -16.86
CA MET A 943 8.81 -15.59 -17.99
C MET A 943 7.99 -16.35 -19.00
N THR A 944 8.45 -16.40 -20.25
CA THR A 944 7.84 -17.21 -21.30
C THR A 944 8.85 -18.19 -21.85
N ILE A 945 8.45 -19.46 -22.01
CA ILE A 945 9.27 -20.48 -22.68
C ILE A 945 8.63 -20.84 -24.01
N GLY A 946 9.42 -20.82 -25.08
CA GLY A 946 9.00 -21.32 -26.38
C GLY A 946 10.15 -21.46 -27.36
N GLU A 947 9.83 -21.75 -28.61
CA GLU A 947 10.82 -22.00 -29.66
C GLU A 947 10.90 -20.82 -30.64
N TYR A 948 12.11 -20.48 -31.05
CA TYR A 948 12.40 -19.59 -32.16
C TYR A 948 12.87 -20.39 -33.39
N LYS A 949 12.32 -20.07 -34.56
CA LYS A 949 12.85 -20.49 -35.88
C LYS A 949 13.08 -19.27 -36.75
N ASN A 950 14.32 -19.07 -37.18
CA ASN A 950 14.74 -17.92 -37.99
C ASN A 950 14.28 -16.58 -37.41
N GLY A 951 14.45 -16.41 -36.08
CA GLY A 951 14.13 -15.15 -35.40
C GLY A 951 12.65 -14.91 -35.15
N ARG A 952 11.77 -15.85 -35.54
CA ARG A 952 10.33 -15.80 -35.28
C ARG A 952 9.94 -16.79 -34.18
N LYS A 953 9.08 -16.34 -33.27
CA LYS A 953 8.42 -17.20 -32.29
C LYS A 953 7.55 -18.22 -33.02
N VAL A 954 7.73 -19.50 -32.75
CA VAL A 954 6.95 -20.60 -33.31
C VAL A 954 6.44 -21.52 -32.18
N GLY A 955 5.39 -22.29 -32.46
CA GLY A 955 4.80 -23.20 -31.49
C GLY A 955 4.10 -22.48 -30.32
N THR A 956 3.87 -23.23 -29.24
CA THR A 956 3.24 -22.72 -28.02
C THR A 956 4.26 -22.03 -27.11
N TRP A 957 3.90 -20.87 -26.58
CA TRP A 957 4.70 -20.14 -25.59
C TRP A 957 4.02 -20.24 -24.23
N ASN A 958 4.68 -20.87 -23.27
CA ASN A 958 4.15 -21.11 -21.95
C ASN A 958 4.63 -20.04 -20.98
N GLU A 959 3.72 -19.42 -20.24
CA GLU A 959 4.07 -18.48 -19.17
C GLU A 959 4.43 -19.23 -17.88
N ILE A 960 5.49 -18.79 -17.22
CA ILE A 960 5.99 -19.36 -15.96
C ILE A 960 6.14 -18.24 -14.94
N TYR A 961 5.58 -18.48 -13.76
CA TYR A 961 5.71 -17.60 -12.59
C TYR A 961 6.82 -18.13 -11.69
N ILE A 962 7.90 -17.37 -11.52
CA ILE A 962 8.91 -17.68 -10.51
C ILE A 962 8.42 -17.15 -9.16
N GLN A 963 8.17 -18.06 -8.21
CA GLN A 963 7.91 -17.73 -6.80
C GLN A 963 9.20 -17.51 -6.01
#